data_AF-A0A0P9F2S4-F1
#
_entry.id   AF-A0A0P9F2S4-F1
#
_cell.length_a   1.000
_cell.length_b   1.000
_cell.length_c   1.000
_cell.angle_alpha   90.00
_cell.angle_beta   90.00
_cell.angle_gamma   90.00
#
_symmetry.space_group_name_H-M   'P 1'
#
loop_
_entity.id
_entity.type
_entity.pdbx_description
1 polymer ?
#
loop_
_entity_poly.entity_id
_entity_poly.type
_entity_poly.pdbx_seq_one_letter_code
_entity_poly.pdbx_strand_id
1 'polypeptide(L)'
;MTREEPLIYIGGQPYVLREASHPTETYSISDRAENLEEIEARLKNDILRESARYGGLVLVHSEPYSGPLRPSWVSVSPSTVLTARELFAEVRNEGFSVRYHRTPVARDQSPQDGYLDTYAERIRALPTRTQLVFNCGAGVVRSTFAMSVALLVRRRMLVDQGRPDPYGVAAANDDDGDVRDGAKSPVGGDGGVGAARRVLRQQSEQARRDRSLLRLMHVLSKSLPPGSQATILALLSSQSNLLENLRAALLGNFDIVLSLLSTLDDGSGVKKVVDAIVDDCDAMVNLRESIVQHRVRYASLALLDERTATAYRQSALAALERYFFLRRPEVKHMITRLRKEGAPGHFFIFAPVQDLSAIAKADRGGEGAVVLAPGAAGASGGGRAGERQGERIGEEWAEQIIRARSGIILRPSTILKNDQWLALAEGQSQHVRGAINFRRVPGTKLYGLSQPTEEGIRTVVRQVGEELGEGEGRRIVWIGVREEPLVNINGTPYVLRQQAVSLRNVKSYSGISAKRLELLEARLKDDVLSELTTFEGRILVASEADDGSVNPLWEAVEDGPSQVKTMREVMDKVGGEECGEAFTFIRVPITAEKFPQFQDLRDIIEVVTSLDMDTSAVIVNDQLGRGRTTRTLVVIKLLQDWMRSGGTPKAKRSDRQSYVVINNLLRVVRNGFEVKNAVDAAITACGEPFDLLESIENARQQAEDSDGPTRAMWIARGIRELRGYFFLILFMCFLNECRPSTWREMGTTSSYETWVKDRPVFRTIQRELDDAGIEALSPLSRGALVERGTASDDEVADFVAHRDGRILSAYSLLKSDFFSGLQKMSLPERVDGSPNFRRVPLSTTAATDLAQSAASSLSTAQGHGPLVYGSGMPTVDGLRRALEKMNARETKVLWQSLREEPVLFVSGRPHVLRLFDRPLENVITTGVTTATVEAMEVELKKDLLREREKTGGKVLLHDEIEENGSFTVTAMWEEIQPTDILTPREVYTIMQNEGFRVDYERLPVTDEQSPIPGVFSRIERRMSSALTTARDKENFSAAWNCQMGRGRTTTGMVACALVYRILFDRHAAFEMAASYVEPPEDHNLHWDGREAEPLLQGEYKLVLQLVGVLKHGKLAKRLADKAIDDMEAVQNLRLAIHSFVLRVEAAEEGSKKRAKLFDQALNYLYRYATLIVFANFLLDKASHLSDISAGDSDDDGGDAPAGGDESTFLSFEAYLAERPEIKKILTRRTLE
;
A
#
# COMPACT_ATOMS: atom_id res chain seq x y z
N MET A 1 -29.96 -6.78 0.17
CA MET A 1 -29.33 -7.85 0.96
C MET A 1 -27.86 -7.50 1.18
N THR A 2 -27.41 -7.45 2.44
CA THR A 2 -26.09 -6.90 2.83
C THR A 2 -25.05 -7.95 3.22
N ARG A 3 -25.29 -9.22 2.85
CA ARG A 3 -24.49 -10.38 3.25
C ARG A 3 -23.32 -10.62 2.29
N GLU A 4 -22.16 -10.99 2.79
CA GLU A 4 -20.99 -11.38 1.96
C GLU A 4 -20.93 -12.89 1.70
N GLU A 5 -21.61 -13.68 2.55
CA GLU A 5 -21.63 -15.13 2.46
C GLU A 5 -22.54 -15.64 1.31
N PRO A 6 -22.12 -16.64 0.50
CA PRO A 6 -23.00 -17.28 -0.48
C PRO A 6 -24.23 -17.91 0.19
N LEU A 7 -25.42 -17.59 -0.34
CA LEU A 7 -26.71 -18.04 0.20
C LEU A 7 -27.46 -18.89 -0.81
N ILE A 8 -27.91 -20.08 -0.38
CA ILE A 8 -28.81 -20.94 -1.13
C ILE A 8 -30.06 -21.24 -0.31
N TYR A 9 -31.21 -21.43 -0.95
CA TYR A 9 -32.43 -21.86 -0.31
C TYR A 9 -32.73 -23.30 -0.70
N ILE A 10 -32.98 -24.17 0.26
CA ILE A 10 -33.39 -25.57 0.04
C ILE A 10 -34.73 -25.78 0.74
N GLY A 11 -35.78 -26.10 0.00
CA GLY A 11 -37.13 -26.28 0.55
C GLY A 11 -37.65 -25.03 1.27
N GLY A 12 -37.27 -23.84 0.79
CA GLY A 12 -37.64 -22.54 1.40
C GLY A 12 -36.79 -22.15 2.62
N GLN A 13 -35.87 -22.99 3.09
CA GLN A 13 -34.98 -22.67 4.22
C GLN A 13 -33.61 -22.13 3.73
N PRO A 14 -33.07 -21.06 4.34
CA PRO A 14 -31.79 -20.49 3.95
C PRO A 14 -30.59 -21.27 4.50
N TYR A 15 -29.64 -21.61 3.64
CA TYR A 15 -28.37 -22.26 3.96
C TYR A 15 -27.18 -21.44 3.46
N VAL A 16 -26.13 -21.39 4.27
CA VAL A 16 -24.90 -20.66 3.94
C VAL A 16 -23.70 -21.58 3.84
N LEU A 17 -22.80 -21.28 2.92
CA LEU A 17 -21.52 -21.98 2.81
C LEU A 17 -20.57 -21.52 3.93
N ARG A 18 -19.95 -22.48 4.63
CA ARG A 18 -19.02 -22.25 5.75
C ARG A 18 -17.78 -23.13 5.60
N GLU A 19 -16.67 -22.73 6.21
CA GLU A 19 -15.46 -23.56 6.26
C GLU A 19 -15.60 -24.63 7.35
N ALA A 20 -15.27 -25.89 7.05
CA ALA A 20 -15.44 -27.00 7.99
C ALA A 20 -14.56 -26.87 9.26
N SER A 21 -13.38 -26.25 9.14
CA SER A 21 -12.45 -25.99 10.25
C SER A 21 -12.98 -24.91 11.22
N HIS A 22 -13.77 -23.96 10.71
CA HIS A 22 -14.31 -22.81 11.46
C HIS A 22 -15.78 -22.57 11.06
N PRO A 23 -16.69 -23.52 11.37
CA PRO A 23 -18.03 -23.55 10.77
C PRO A 23 -18.97 -22.44 11.29
N THR A 24 -18.62 -21.81 12.41
CA THR A 24 -19.33 -20.66 13.01
C THR A 24 -18.81 -19.31 12.49
N GLU A 25 -17.67 -19.29 11.79
CA GLU A 25 -17.06 -18.08 11.23
C GLU A 25 -17.56 -17.77 9.83
N THR A 26 -17.51 -16.50 9.43
CA THR A 26 -18.03 -16.06 8.12
C THR A 26 -17.05 -16.44 7.01
N TYR A 27 -17.53 -17.20 6.03
CA TYR A 27 -16.73 -17.59 4.86
C TYR A 27 -16.86 -16.54 3.76
N SER A 28 -15.89 -15.63 3.69
CA SER A 28 -15.83 -14.52 2.72
C SER A 28 -15.02 -14.93 1.47
N ILE A 29 -15.71 -15.05 0.34
CA ILE A 29 -15.14 -15.54 -0.93
C ILE A 29 -14.95 -14.38 -1.95
N SER A 30 -15.94 -13.48 -2.05
CA SER A 30 -15.92 -12.37 -3.00
C SER A 30 -16.64 -11.15 -2.41
N ASP A 31 -16.16 -9.96 -2.77
CA ASP A 31 -16.74 -8.65 -2.42
C ASP A 31 -17.55 -8.03 -3.57
N ARG A 32 -17.72 -8.75 -4.69
CA ARG A 32 -18.57 -8.34 -5.82
C ARG A 32 -19.89 -9.09 -5.80
N ALA A 33 -20.99 -8.34 -5.94
CA ALA A 33 -22.35 -8.90 -5.94
C ALA A 33 -22.58 -9.88 -7.10
N GLU A 34 -22.19 -9.51 -8.32
CA GLU A 34 -22.36 -10.32 -9.52
C GLU A 34 -21.64 -11.67 -9.40
N ASN A 35 -20.38 -11.65 -8.96
CA ASN A 35 -19.58 -12.84 -8.78
C ASN A 35 -20.15 -13.75 -7.67
N LEU A 36 -20.65 -13.19 -6.56
CA LEU A 36 -21.34 -13.98 -5.54
C LEU A 36 -22.61 -14.66 -6.08
N GLU A 37 -23.40 -13.98 -6.90
CA GLU A 37 -24.59 -14.57 -7.51
C GLU A 37 -24.23 -15.68 -8.51
N GLU A 38 -23.14 -15.53 -9.27
CA GLU A 38 -22.58 -16.59 -10.11
C GLU A 38 -22.06 -17.78 -9.29
N ILE A 39 -21.44 -17.52 -8.13
CA ILE A 39 -21.03 -18.56 -7.18
C ILE A 39 -22.27 -19.27 -6.62
N GLU A 40 -23.32 -18.56 -6.23
CA GLU A 40 -24.59 -19.13 -5.74
C GLU A 40 -25.25 -20.02 -6.82
N ALA A 41 -25.25 -19.59 -8.09
CA ALA A 41 -25.76 -20.39 -9.21
C ALA A 41 -24.94 -21.67 -9.44
N ARG A 42 -23.61 -21.60 -9.32
CA ARG A 42 -22.74 -22.79 -9.41
C ARG A 42 -22.90 -23.71 -8.21
N LEU A 43 -23.06 -23.14 -7.01
CA LEU A 43 -23.34 -23.89 -5.79
C LEU A 43 -24.65 -24.67 -5.90
N LYS A 44 -25.71 -24.07 -6.47
CA LYS A 44 -26.95 -24.79 -6.82
C LYS A 44 -26.67 -26.01 -7.70
N ASN A 45 -25.90 -25.84 -8.77
CA ASN A 45 -25.55 -26.94 -9.68
C ASN A 45 -24.66 -28.01 -9.03
N ASP A 46 -23.79 -27.64 -8.10
CA ASP A 46 -22.97 -28.58 -7.33
C ASP A 46 -23.85 -29.37 -6.33
N ILE A 47 -24.78 -28.71 -5.64
CA ILE A 47 -25.77 -29.35 -4.75
C ILE A 47 -26.65 -30.35 -5.51
N LEU A 48 -27.14 -29.99 -6.71
CA LEU A 48 -27.95 -30.90 -7.52
C LEU A 48 -27.15 -32.13 -7.95
N ARG A 49 -25.88 -31.96 -8.34
CA ARG A 49 -24.99 -33.08 -8.70
C ARG A 49 -24.66 -33.96 -7.51
N GLU A 50 -24.40 -33.37 -6.35
CA GLU A 50 -24.17 -34.12 -5.11
C GLU A 50 -25.42 -34.89 -4.70
N SER A 51 -26.60 -34.26 -4.78
CA SER A 51 -27.85 -34.96 -4.49
C SER A 51 -28.10 -36.14 -5.42
N ALA A 52 -27.72 -36.03 -6.71
CA ALA A 52 -27.85 -37.14 -7.65
C ALA A 52 -26.98 -38.35 -7.24
N ARG A 53 -25.79 -38.10 -6.67
CA ARG A 53 -24.91 -39.16 -6.15
C ARG A 53 -25.46 -39.85 -4.91
N TYR A 54 -26.20 -39.12 -4.07
CA TYR A 54 -26.76 -39.62 -2.81
C TYR A 54 -28.28 -39.81 -2.85
N GLY A 55 -28.84 -40.18 -4.00
CA GLY A 55 -30.25 -40.58 -4.12
C GLY A 55 -31.28 -39.46 -3.86
N GLY A 56 -30.95 -38.23 -4.22
CA GLY A 56 -31.80 -37.04 -4.03
C GLY A 56 -31.64 -36.37 -2.65
N LEU A 57 -30.58 -36.69 -1.90
CA LEU A 57 -30.29 -36.12 -0.57
C LEU A 57 -28.99 -35.33 -0.57
N VAL A 58 -28.92 -34.24 0.20
CA VAL A 58 -27.68 -33.51 0.48
C VAL A 58 -27.49 -33.36 2.00
N LEU A 59 -26.25 -33.43 2.46
CA LEU A 59 -25.92 -33.26 3.87
C LEU A 59 -25.80 -31.77 4.20
N VAL A 60 -26.68 -31.28 5.07
CA VAL A 60 -26.64 -29.90 5.61
C VAL A 60 -26.39 -29.91 7.11
N HIS A 61 -25.96 -28.78 7.65
CA HIS A 61 -25.72 -28.63 9.08
C HIS A 61 -26.68 -27.60 9.66
N SER A 62 -27.28 -27.91 10.82
CA SER A 62 -28.17 -27.02 11.56
C SER A 62 -27.48 -26.46 12.80
N GLU A 63 -27.59 -25.15 13.00
CA GLU A 63 -27.02 -24.42 14.13
C GLU A 63 -28.13 -24.19 15.19
N PRO A 64 -28.13 -24.91 16.32
CA PRO A 64 -29.09 -24.68 17.40
C PRO A 64 -28.78 -23.38 18.16
N TYR A 65 -29.78 -22.80 18.84
CA TYR A 65 -29.62 -21.56 19.64
C TYR A 65 -28.54 -21.69 20.73
N SER A 66 -28.31 -22.92 21.22
CA SER A 66 -27.16 -23.29 22.05
C SER A 66 -26.77 -24.75 21.75
N GLY A 67 -25.47 -25.01 21.59
CA GLY A 67 -24.91 -26.35 21.36
C GLY A 67 -24.16 -26.52 20.05
N PRO A 68 -23.59 -27.71 19.80
CA PRO A 68 -22.80 -27.99 18.60
C PRO A 68 -23.69 -28.11 17.34
N LEU A 69 -23.09 -27.81 16.18
CA LEU A 69 -23.71 -28.00 14.86
C LEU A 69 -24.14 -29.46 14.67
N ARG A 70 -25.35 -29.66 14.14
CA ARG A 70 -25.91 -31.00 13.91
C ARG A 70 -26.03 -31.28 12.42
N PRO A 71 -25.39 -32.34 11.89
CA PRO A 71 -25.58 -32.77 10.51
C PRO A 71 -26.99 -33.36 10.32
N SER A 72 -27.60 -33.09 9.18
CA SER A 72 -28.91 -33.59 8.78
C SER A 72 -28.99 -33.76 7.27
N TRP A 73 -29.55 -34.87 6.79
CA TRP A 73 -29.82 -35.08 5.37
C TRP A 73 -31.12 -34.40 4.97
N VAL A 74 -31.10 -33.63 3.88
CA VAL A 74 -32.27 -32.91 3.34
C VAL A 74 -32.50 -33.35 1.90
N SER A 75 -33.76 -33.57 1.54
CA SER A 75 -34.15 -33.90 0.17
C SER A 75 -34.07 -32.69 -0.75
N VAL A 76 -33.47 -32.89 -1.91
CA VAL A 76 -33.17 -31.86 -2.90
C VAL A 76 -33.75 -32.29 -4.24
N SER A 77 -34.44 -31.36 -4.90
CA SER A 77 -34.86 -31.46 -6.29
C SER A 77 -34.56 -30.14 -7.02
N PRO A 78 -34.54 -30.12 -8.37
CA PRO A 78 -34.32 -28.89 -9.13
C PRO A 78 -35.29 -27.74 -8.80
N SER A 79 -36.50 -28.06 -8.33
CA SER A 79 -37.51 -27.08 -7.95
C SER A 79 -37.41 -26.64 -6.48
N THR A 80 -36.72 -27.37 -5.61
CA THR A 80 -36.60 -27.01 -4.19
C THR A 80 -35.35 -26.21 -3.86
N VAL A 81 -34.37 -26.15 -4.78
CA VAL A 81 -33.12 -25.39 -4.59
C VAL A 81 -33.14 -24.10 -5.39
N LEU A 82 -33.12 -22.98 -4.69
CA LEU A 82 -33.19 -21.65 -5.28
C LEU A 82 -32.01 -20.79 -4.81
N THR A 83 -31.44 -20.02 -5.73
CA THR A 83 -30.57 -18.90 -5.37
C THR A 83 -31.39 -17.75 -4.78
N ALA A 84 -30.73 -16.82 -4.07
CA ALA A 84 -31.43 -15.65 -3.55
C ALA A 84 -32.12 -14.84 -4.67
N ARG A 85 -31.46 -14.69 -5.83
CA ARG A 85 -32.02 -13.98 -6.99
C ARG A 85 -33.25 -14.68 -7.57
N GLU A 86 -33.21 -16.02 -7.69
CA GLU A 86 -34.36 -16.81 -8.17
C GLU A 86 -35.55 -16.71 -7.21
N LEU A 87 -35.32 -16.85 -5.90
CA LEU A 87 -36.37 -16.72 -4.89
C LEU A 87 -37.10 -15.37 -4.98
N PHE A 88 -36.36 -14.26 -5.06
CA PHE A 88 -36.99 -12.94 -5.20
C PHE A 88 -37.63 -12.72 -6.58
N ALA A 89 -37.21 -13.45 -7.61
CA ALA A 89 -37.88 -13.44 -8.90
C ALA A 89 -39.22 -14.18 -8.83
N GLU A 90 -39.31 -15.31 -8.13
CA GLU A 90 -40.56 -16.02 -7.87
C GLU A 90 -41.54 -15.16 -7.07
N VAL A 91 -41.08 -14.54 -5.98
CA VAL A 91 -41.91 -13.61 -5.18
C VAL A 91 -42.44 -12.44 -6.03
N ARG A 92 -41.65 -11.95 -6.98
CA ARG A 92 -42.12 -10.92 -7.93
C ARG A 92 -43.17 -11.48 -8.90
N ASN A 93 -43.01 -12.72 -9.36
CA ASN A 93 -43.96 -13.39 -10.24
C ASN A 93 -45.30 -13.69 -9.52
N GLU A 94 -45.27 -13.87 -8.20
CA GLU A 94 -46.47 -13.95 -7.34
C GLU A 94 -47.24 -12.62 -7.21
N GLY A 95 -46.74 -11.53 -7.80
CA GLY A 95 -47.41 -10.23 -7.84
C GLY A 95 -46.91 -9.22 -6.81
N PHE A 96 -45.89 -9.55 -6.00
CA PHE A 96 -45.30 -8.60 -5.06
C PHE A 96 -44.37 -7.60 -5.77
N SER A 97 -44.53 -6.31 -5.50
CA SER A 97 -43.68 -5.24 -6.05
C SER A 97 -42.35 -5.15 -5.30
N VAL A 98 -41.44 -6.09 -5.56
CA VAL A 98 -40.12 -6.20 -4.92
C VAL A 98 -39.00 -6.14 -5.95
N ARG A 99 -37.93 -5.40 -5.64
CA ARG A 99 -36.67 -5.40 -6.40
C ARG A 99 -35.54 -5.89 -5.52
N TYR A 100 -34.86 -6.93 -5.98
CA TYR A 100 -33.72 -7.53 -5.28
C TYR A 100 -32.41 -6.85 -5.66
N HIS A 101 -31.61 -6.54 -4.64
CA HIS A 101 -30.25 -6.02 -4.80
C HIS A 101 -29.32 -6.63 -3.75
N ARG A 102 -28.11 -7.02 -4.17
CA ARG A 102 -27.05 -7.54 -3.31
C ARG A 102 -25.90 -6.54 -3.18
N THR A 103 -25.43 -6.32 -1.96
CA THR A 103 -24.25 -5.51 -1.64
C THR A 103 -23.47 -6.22 -0.53
N PRO A 104 -22.40 -6.96 -0.85
CA PRO A 104 -21.71 -7.80 0.14
C PRO A 104 -20.92 -6.96 1.14
N VAL A 105 -21.36 -6.92 2.40
CA VAL A 105 -20.66 -6.22 3.49
C VAL A 105 -20.16 -7.24 4.50
N ALA A 106 -18.87 -7.15 4.80
CA ALA A 106 -18.22 -8.06 5.73
C ALA A 106 -18.72 -7.92 7.17
N ARG A 107 -18.71 -9.03 7.94
CA ARG A 107 -19.25 -9.04 9.31
C ARG A 107 -18.48 -8.12 10.26
N ASP A 108 -17.15 -8.22 10.25
CA ASP A 108 -16.25 -7.59 11.22
C ASP A 108 -15.33 -6.53 10.59
N GLN A 109 -15.36 -6.39 9.26
CA GLN A 109 -14.62 -5.37 8.56
C GLN A 109 -15.48 -4.13 8.35
N SER A 110 -14.88 -2.96 8.57
CA SER A 110 -15.50 -1.70 8.18
C SER A 110 -15.71 -1.66 6.67
N PRO A 111 -16.82 -1.07 6.18
CA PRO A 111 -17.06 -0.95 4.76
C PRO A 111 -15.88 -0.24 4.08
N GLN A 112 -15.35 -0.81 2.99
CA GLN A 112 -14.43 -0.10 2.11
C GLN A 112 -15.18 1.01 1.35
N ASP A 113 -14.46 2.03 0.87
CA ASP A 113 -15.04 3.24 0.25
C ASP A 113 -16.12 2.93 -0.80
N GLY A 114 -15.93 1.87 -1.62
CA GLY A 114 -16.85 1.51 -2.70
C GLY A 114 -18.25 1.03 -2.29
N TYR A 115 -18.47 0.56 -1.06
CA TYR A 115 -19.82 0.12 -0.65
C TYR A 115 -20.77 1.28 -0.43
N LEU A 116 -20.27 2.39 0.13
CA LEU A 116 -21.08 3.58 0.37
C LEU A 116 -21.53 4.21 -0.94
N ASP A 117 -20.62 4.27 -1.93
CA ASP A 117 -20.93 4.72 -3.28
C ASP A 117 -22.01 3.84 -3.92
N THR A 118 -21.87 2.51 -3.80
CA THR A 118 -22.88 1.56 -4.30
C THR A 118 -24.26 1.79 -3.64
N TYR A 119 -24.32 2.00 -2.32
CA TYR A 119 -25.59 2.31 -1.65
C TYR A 119 -26.14 3.67 -2.09
N ALA A 120 -25.31 4.69 -2.18
CA ALA A 120 -25.71 6.04 -2.55
C ALA A 120 -26.26 6.09 -3.98
N GLU A 121 -25.57 5.50 -4.94
CA GLU A 121 -26.00 5.41 -6.35
C GLU A 121 -27.35 4.70 -6.48
N ARG A 122 -27.48 3.52 -5.86
CA ARG A 122 -28.71 2.72 -5.92
C ARG A 122 -29.89 3.42 -5.26
N ILE A 123 -29.69 4.04 -4.10
CA ILE A 123 -30.77 4.74 -3.38
C ILE A 123 -31.15 6.04 -4.11
N ARG A 124 -30.18 6.76 -4.68
CA ARG A 124 -30.42 7.99 -5.46
C ARG A 124 -31.30 7.74 -6.68
N ALA A 125 -31.16 6.57 -7.32
CA ALA A 125 -31.98 6.17 -8.46
C ALA A 125 -33.44 5.83 -8.09
N LEU A 126 -33.78 5.72 -6.80
CA LEU A 126 -35.12 5.32 -6.35
C LEU A 126 -35.96 6.52 -5.87
N PRO A 127 -37.26 6.59 -6.20
CA PRO A 127 -38.17 7.60 -5.65
C PRO A 127 -38.17 7.63 -4.11
N THR A 128 -38.36 8.80 -3.49
CA THR A 128 -38.32 8.98 -2.02
C THR A 128 -39.43 8.24 -1.26
N ARG A 129 -40.49 7.81 -1.94
CA ARG A 129 -41.59 7.00 -1.39
C ARG A 129 -41.30 5.49 -1.38
N THR A 130 -40.23 5.03 -2.02
CA THR A 130 -39.88 3.60 -2.08
C THR A 130 -39.36 3.13 -0.73
N GLN A 131 -39.99 2.06 -0.21
CA GLN A 131 -39.57 1.39 1.02
C GLN A 131 -38.28 0.59 0.80
N LEU A 132 -37.32 0.74 1.72
CA LEU A 132 -36.01 0.08 1.66
C LEU A 132 -35.93 -0.96 2.77
N VAL A 133 -35.62 -2.21 2.42
CA VAL A 133 -35.49 -3.31 3.39
C VAL A 133 -34.05 -3.84 3.37
N PHE A 134 -33.37 -3.77 4.51
CA PHE A 134 -31.98 -4.23 4.67
C PHE A 134 -31.92 -5.52 5.49
N ASN A 135 -31.56 -6.63 4.83
CA ASN A 135 -31.36 -7.93 5.45
C ASN A 135 -29.85 -8.25 5.59
N CYS A 136 -29.44 -8.67 6.78
CA CYS A 136 -28.16 -9.33 7.05
C CYS A 136 -28.37 -10.59 7.90
N GLY A 137 -27.35 -11.45 8.04
CA GLY A 137 -27.48 -12.76 8.70
C GLY A 137 -28.16 -12.73 10.08
N ALA A 138 -27.86 -11.74 10.92
CA ALA A 138 -28.47 -11.59 12.25
C ALA A 138 -29.49 -10.42 12.34
N GLY A 139 -29.65 -9.62 11.29
CA GLY A 139 -30.48 -8.41 11.30
C GLY A 139 -30.00 -7.27 12.23
N VAL A 140 -28.81 -7.40 12.83
CA VAL A 140 -28.29 -6.44 13.82
C VAL A 140 -27.35 -5.42 13.16
N VAL A 141 -26.05 -5.69 13.13
CA VAL A 141 -25.02 -4.66 12.89
C VAL A 141 -25.00 -4.13 11.45
N ARG A 142 -24.95 -5.02 10.45
CA ARG A 142 -24.86 -4.65 9.02
C ARG A 142 -26.15 -3.99 8.52
N SER A 143 -27.30 -4.45 9.02
CA SER A 143 -28.60 -3.88 8.71
C SER A 143 -28.74 -2.47 9.30
N THR A 144 -28.43 -2.28 10.58
CA THR A 144 -28.44 -0.96 11.23
C THR A 144 -27.54 0.04 10.51
N PHE A 145 -26.32 -0.38 10.14
CA PHE A 145 -25.40 0.49 9.40
C PHE A 145 -25.97 0.92 8.04
N ALA A 146 -26.51 -0.02 7.25
CA ALA A 146 -27.10 0.28 5.95
C ALA A 146 -28.36 1.19 6.08
N MET A 147 -29.14 1.02 7.15
CA MET A 147 -30.27 1.92 7.47
C MET A 147 -29.78 3.35 7.74
N SER A 148 -28.73 3.53 8.55
CA SER A 148 -28.15 4.86 8.82
C SER A 148 -27.65 5.54 7.54
N VAL A 149 -26.98 4.79 6.66
CA VAL A 149 -26.53 5.29 5.34
C VAL A 149 -27.72 5.69 4.47
N ALA A 150 -28.77 4.87 4.43
CA ALA A 150 -29.98 5.16 3.66
C ALA A 150 -30.68 6.44 4.12
N LEU A 151 -30.77 6.66 5.44
CA LEU A 151 -31.33 7.90 6.00
C LEU A 151 -30.47 9.12 5.64
N LEU A 152 -29.14 9.01 5.66
CA LEU A 152 -28.25 10.08 5.22
C LEU A 152 -28.45 10.45 3.75
N VAL A 153 -28.54 9.45 2.87
CA VAL A 153 -28.78 9.67 1.42
C VAL A 153 -30.17 10.25 1.19
N ARG A 154 -31.22 9.68 1.81
CA ARG A 154 -32.61 10.18 1.70
C ARG A 154 -32.75 11.61 2.20
N ARG A 155 -32.11 11.94 3.34
CA ARG A 155 -32.04 13.32 3.85
C ARG A 155 -31.48 14.25 2.77
N ARG A 156 -30.33 13.90 2.18
CA ARG A 156 -29.71 14.74 1.14
C ARG A 156 -30.62 14.90 -0.09
N MET A 157 -31.25 13.83 -0.55
CA MET A 157 -32.20 13.87 -1.67
C MET A 157 -33.40 14.80 -1.39
N LEU A 158 -33.91 14.81 -0.15
CA LEU A 158 -34.99 15.71 0.25
C LEU A 158 -34.54 17.18 0.24
N VAL A 159 -33.36 17.46 0.77
CA VAL A 159 -32.77 18.81 0.77
C VAL A 159 -32.51 19.30 -0.67
N ASP A 160 -31.98 18.45 -1.55
CA ASP A 160 -31.76 18.79 -2.96
C ASP A 160 -33.08 19.02 -3.72
N GLN A 161 -34.19 18.44 -3.26
CA GLN A 161 -35.54 18.69 -3.77
C GLN A 161 -36.21 19.95 -3.17
N GLY A 162 -35.47 20.75 -2.39
CA GLY A 162 -35.98 21.96 -1.74
C GLY A 162 -36.95 21.68 -0.58
N ARG A 163 -37.02 20.44 -0.08
CA ARG A 163 -37.84 20.08 1.08
C ARG A 163 -37.09 20.38 2.38
N PRO A 164 -37.80 20.65 3.50
CA PRO A 164 -37.15 20.90 4.78
C PRO A 164 -36.33 19.69 5.21
N ASP A 165 -35.15 19.97 5.75
CA ASP A 165 -34.25 18.94 6.25
C ASP A 165 -34.88 18.26 7.49
N PRO A 166 -35.20 16.95 7.44
CA PRO A 166 -35.79 16.24 8.57
C PRO A 166 -34.89 16.20 9.82
N TYR A 167 -33.59 16.41 9.64
CA TYR A 167 -32.59 16.48 10.71
C TYR A 167 -31.95 17.87 10.81
N GLY A 168 -32.55 18.87 10.15
CA GLY A 168 -32.06 20.23 10.13
C GLY A 168 -32.07 20.80 11.54
N VAL A 169 -30.93 21.34 11.97
CA VAL A 169 -30.93 22.21 13.14
C VAL A 169 -31.74 23.43 12.71
N ALA A 170 -32.90 23.67 13.34
CA ALA A 170 -33.62 24.92 13.15
C ALA A 170 -32.65 26.06 13.42
N ALA A 171 -32.19 26.71 12.35
CA ALA A 171 -31.56 28.00 12.46
C ALA A 171 -32.63 28.90 13.06
N ALA A 172 -32.41 29.32 14.30
CA ALA A 172 -33.15 30.43 14.87
C ALA A 172 -32.75 31.68 14.08
N ASN A 173 -33.35 31.87 12.90
CA ASN A 173 -33.52 33.17 12.26
C ASN A 173 -34.84 33.70 12.85
N ASP A 174 -34.91 34.81 13.58
CA ASP A 174 -34.59 36.17 13.12
C ASP A 174 -35.03 36.37 11.66
N ASP A 175 -36.33 36.19 11.39
CA ASP A 175 -37.10 37.21 10.65
C ASP A 175 -38.61 37.00 10.84
N ASP A 176 -39.29 38.10 11.14
CA ASP A 176 -40.72 38.21 11.39
C ASP A 176 -41.43 38.49 10.05
N GLY A 177 -42.64 37.95 9.85
CA GLY A 177 -43.32 38.02 8.56
C GLY A 177 -44.73 37.43 8.50
N ASP A 178 -45.62 37.97 9.35
CA ASP A 178 -47.04 38.26 9.15
C ASP A 178 -47.97 37.22 8.45
N VAL A 179 -49.00 36.73 9.18
CA VAL A 179 -50.44 37.00 8.91
C VAL A 179 -51.36 36.08 9.77
N ARG A 180 -52.01 36.74 10.74
CA ARG A 180 -53.41 36.68 11.26
C ARG A 180 -54.01 35.58 12.16
N ASP A 181 -54.67 36.14 13.20
CA ASP A 181 -55.78 35.72 14.07
C ASP A 181 -55.50 34.68 15.17
N GLY A 182 -55.71 34.92 16.47
CA GLY A 182 -56.14 36.10 17.23
C GLY A 182 -56.58 35.69 18.65
N ALA A 183 -56.05 36.34 19.70
CA ALA A 183 -56.70 36.53 21.02
C ALA A 183 -55.77 37.32 21.98
N LYS A 184 -56.35 38.33 22.64
CA LYS A 184 -55.74 39.31 23.59
C LYS A 184 -55.42 38.65 24.95
N SER A 185 -54.30 38.91 25.64
CA SER A 185 -54.00 40.02 26.60
C SER A 185 -52.81 39.59 27.51
N PRO A 186 -52.21 40.41 28.40
CA PRO A 186 -51.78 41.81 28.28
C PRO A 186 -50.29 42.02 28.70
N VAL A 187 -49.85 43.28 28.55
CA VAL A 187 -48.53 43.89 28.73
C VAL A 187 -47.91 43.75 30.13
N GLY A 188 -46.58 43.53 30.20
CA GLY A 188 -45.74 43.91 31.34
C GLY A 188 -44.33 43.29 31.37
N GLY A 189 -43.28 44.10 31.12
CA GLY A 189 -41.91 43.82 31.56
C GLY A 189 -40.88 43.45 30.48
N ASP A 190 -40.28 44.46 29.85
CA ASP A 190 -39.07 44.30 29.02
C ASP A 190 -37.85 44.07 29.93
N GLY A 191 -37.27 42.87 29.85
CA GLY A 191 -36.20 42.39 30.75
C GLY A 191 -36.16 40.86 30.94
N GLY A 192 -37.25 40.15 30.60
CA GLY A 192 -37.38 38.70 30.84
C GLY A 192 -36.97 37.77 29.69
N VAL A 193 -36.93 38.24 28.44
CA VAL A 193 -36.83 37.34 27.26
C VAL A 193 -35.44 36.70 27.11
N GLY A 194 -34.37 37.43 27.43
CA GLY A 194 -33.00 36.89 27.43
C GLY A 194 -32.72 35.92 28.59
N ALA A 195 -33.33 36.15 29.75
CA ALA A 195 -33.23 35.26 30.91
C ALA A 195 -34.05 33.98 30.68
N ALA A 196 -35.27 34.08 30.14
CA ALA A 196 -36.10 32.93 29.80
C ALA A 196 -35.47 32.04 28.72
N ARG A 197 -34.86 32.61 27.67
CA ARG A 197 -34.10 31.84 26.67
C ARG A 197 -32.87 31.14 27.27
N ARG A 198 -32.14 31.80 28.18
CA ARG A 198 -31.02 31.17 28.90
C ARG A 198 -31.47 30.04 29.81
N VAL A 199 -32.54 30.23 30.57
CA VAL A 199 -33.13 29.21 31.46
C VAL A 199 -33.65 28.01 30.67
N LEU A 200 -34.36 28.24 29.56
CA LEU A 200 -34.85 27.16 28.69
C LEU A 200 -33.69 26.38 28.04
N ARG A 201 -32.63 27.06 27.61
CA ARG A 201 -31.43 26.41 27.09
C ARG A 201 -30.70 25.60 28.17
N GLN A 202 -30.58 26.15 29.38
CA GLN A 202 -29.94 25.48 30.51
C GLN A 202 -30.75 24.26 30.97
N GLN A 203 -32.08 24.34 30.98
CA GLN A 203 -32.97 23.20 31.24
C GLN A 203 -32.87 22.13 30.15
N SER A 204 -32.77 22.52 28.88
CA SER A 204 -32.58 21.59 27.76
C SER A 204 -31.21 20.89 27.83
N GLU A 205 -30.15 21.63 28.14
CA GLU A 205 -28.80 21.09 28.34
C GLU A 205 -28.75 20.13 29.53
N GLN A 206 -29.41 20.46 30.64
CA GLN A 206 -29.51 19.62 31.83
C GLN A 206 -30.31 18.33 31.52
N ALA A 207 -31.48 18.44 30.88
CA ALA A 207 -32.28 17.27 30.50
C ALA A 207 -31.51 16.34 29.55
N ARG A 208 -30.72 16.90 28.62
CA ARG A 208 -29.85 16.12 27.72
C ARG A 208 -28.72 15.43 28.49
N ARG A 209 -28.15 16.11 29.49
CA ARG A 209 -27.12 15.56 30.38
C ARG A 209 -27.68 14.39 31.18
N ASP A 210 -28.83 14.55 31.82
CA ASP A 210 -29.49 13.51 32.61
C ASP A 210 -29.86 12.29 31.76
N ARG A 211 -30.42 12.50 30.56
CA ARG A 211 -30.70 11.41 29.61
C ARG A 211 -29.44 10.67 29.18
N SER A 212 -28.33 11.37 28.96
CA SER A 212 -27.04 10.74 28.60
C SER A 212 -26.47 9.89 29.73
N LEU A 213 -26.66 10.31 30.98
CA LEU A 213 -26.23 9.56 32.16
C LEU A 213 -27.07 8.29 32.37
N LEU A 214 -28.39 8.37 32.20
CA LEU A 214 -29.26 7.19 32.27
C LEU A 214 -28.93 6.14 31.20
N ARG A 215 -28.68 6.57 29.96
CA ARG A 215 -28.20 5.66 28.90
C ARG A 215 -26.85 5.04 29.27
N LEU A 216 -25.92 5.82 29.83
CA LEU A 216 -24.63 5.30 30.26
C LEU A 216 -24.77 4.21 31.32
N MET A 217 -25.62 4.43 32.34
CA MET A 217 -25.88 3.44 33.39
C MET A 217 -26.44 2.14 32.82
N HIS A 218 -27.38 2.22 31.87
CA HIS A 218 -27.93 1.05 31.18
C HIS A 218 -26.90 0.29 30.34
N VAL A 219 -26.00 1.03 29.66
CA VAL A 219 -24.91 0.43 28.88
C VAL A 219 -23.91 -0.28 29.78
N LEU A 220 -23.56 0.31 30.92
CA LEU A 220 -22.63 -0.28 31.88
C LEU A 220 -23.21 -1.53 32.55
N SER A 221 -24.49 -1.52 32.95
CA SER A 221 -25.14 -2.69 33.56
C SER A 221 -25.21 -3.90 32.61
N LYS A 222 -25.31 -3.67 31.30
CA LYS A 222 -25.25 -4.74 30.27
C LYS A 222 -23.84 -5.21 29.92
N SER A 223 -22.82 -4.40 30.23
CA SER A 223 -21.44 -4.65 29.82
C SER A 223 -20.62 -5.33 30.89
N LEU A 224 -20.96 -5.10 32.17
CA LEU A 224 -20.22 -5.59 33.33
C LEU A 224 -20.76 -6.95 33.82
N PRO A 225 -19.90 -7.86 34.31
CA PRO A 225 -20.32 -9.11 34.92
C PRO A 225 -21.25 -8.87 36.12
N PRO A 226 -22.29 -9.71 36.34
CA PRO A 226 -23.29 -9.50 37.39
C PRO A 226 -22.71 -9.42 38.81
N GLY A 227 -21.56 -10.05 39.07
CA GLY A 227 -20.88 -10.02 40.39
C GLY A 227 -20.17 -8.71 40.72
N SER A 228 -19.88 -7.86 39.73
CA SER A 228 -18.99 -6.70 39.88
C SER A 228 -19.68 -5.36 39.63
N GLN A 229 -20.98 -5.40 39.29
CA GLN A 229 -21.76 -4.21 38.91
C GLN A 229 -21.85 -3.21 40.06
N ALA A 230 -22.13 -3.66 41.28
CA ALA A 230 -22.28 -2.78 42.45
C ALA A 230 -20.98 -2.04 42.80
N THR A 231 -19.85 -2.73 42.80
CA THR A 231 -18.52 -2.18 43.11
C THR A 231 -18.07 -1.16 42.08
N ILE A 232 -18.29 -1.46 40.79
CA ILE A 232 -17.89 -0.58 39.69
C ILE A 232 -18.81 0.65 39.61
N LEU A 233 -20.11 0.51 39.90
CA LEU A 233 -21.03 1.66 40.00
C LEU A 233 -20.70 2.57 41.19
N ALA A 234 -20.26 2.01 42.32
CA ALA A 234 -19.75 2.80 43.45
C ALA A 234 -18.44 3.53 43.11
N LEU A 235 -17.52 2.89 42.37
CA LEU A 235 -16.30 3.52 41.87
C LEU A 235 -16.60 4.69 40.93
N LEU A 236 -17.55 4.52 40.01
CA LEU A 236 -17.94 5.58 39.07
C LEU A 236 -18.63 6.76 39.75
N SER A 237 -19.29 6.53 40.89
CA SER A 237 -19.90 7.58 41.71
C SER A 237 -18.84 8.37 42.50
N SER A 238 -17.72 7.73 42.86
CA SER A 238 -16.59 8.40 43.54
C SER A 238 -15.60 9.06 42.58
N GLN A 239 -15.52 8.60 41.32
CA GLN A 239 -14.65 9.16 40.28
C GLN A 239 -15.45 9.93 39.22
N SER A 240 -15.78 11.19 39.51
CA SER A 240 -16.52 12.09 38.60
C SER A 240 -15.87 12.24 37.21
N ASN A 241 -14.54 12.21 37.14
CA ASN A 241 -13.77 12.32 35.90
C ASN A 241 -13.95 11.10 34.97
N LEU A 242 -13.91 9.88 35.53
CA LEU A 242 -14.08 8.65 34.75
C LEU A 242 -15.51 8.56 34.18
N LEU A 243 -16.50 8.98 34.98
CA LEU A 243 -17.89 9.05 34.56
C LEU A 243 -18.09 10.04 33.39
N GLU A 244 -17.49 11.22 33.46
CA GLU A 244 -17.58 12.22 32.39
C GLU A 244 -16.87 11.76 31.10
N ASN A 245 -15.73 11.07 31.22
CA ASN A 245 -15.03 10.47 30.07
C ASN A 245 -15.89 9.39 29.39
N LEU A 246 -16.50 8.50 30.17
CA LEU A 246 -17.41 7.47 29.65
C LEU A 246 -18.65 8.10 28.99
N ARG A 247 -19.18 9.18 29.56
CA ARG A 247 -20.30 9.96 28.99
C ARG A 247 -19.92 10.62 27.66
N ALA A 248 -18.74 11.24 27.60
CA ALA A 248 -18.21 11.84 26.38
C ALA A 248 -18.00 10.79 25.27
N ALA A 249 -17.48 9.61 25.62
CA ALA A 249 -17.34 8.49 24.69
C ALA A 249 -18.71 7.97 24.20
N LEU A 250 -19.72 7.91 25.07
CA LEU A 250 -21.10 7.52 24.70
C LEU A 250 -21.72 8.49 23.70
N LEU A 251 -21.44 9.80 23.84
CA LEU A 251 -21.84 10.83 22.88
C LEU A 251 -21.01 10.78 21.59
N GLY A 252 -20.02 9.89 21.50
CA GLY A 252 -19.16 9.70 20.35
C GLY A 252 -18.11 10.79 20.17
N ASN A 253 -17.70 11.45 21.27
CA ASN A 253 -16.64 12.45 21.30
C ASN A 253 -15.27 11.78 21.43
N PHE A 254 -14.93 10.90 20.49
CA PHE A 254 -13.61 10.28 20.44
C PHE A 254 -12.59 11.23 19.81
N ASP A 255 -11.37 11.28 20.31
CA ASP A 255 -10.33 12.20 19.81
C ASP A 255 -10.08 12.09 18.30
N ILE A 256 -10.12 10.87 17.76
CA ILE A 256 -9.97 10.66 16.32
C ILE A 256 -11.16 11.23 15.53
N VAL A 257 -12.38 11.09 16.05
CA VAL A 257 -13.60 11.64 15.45
C VAL A 257 -13.57 13.16 15.52
N LEU A 258 -13.19 13.73 16.67
CA LEU A 258 -13.06 15.18 16.85
C LEU A 258 -11.97 15.75 15.93
N SER A 259 -10.86 15.04 15.73
CA SER A 259 -9.81 15.43 14.76
C SER A 259 -10.37 15.48 13.34
N LEU A 260 -11.18 14.49 12.94
CA LEU A 260 -11.86 14.52 11.65
C LEU A 260 -12.81 15.72 11.54
N LEU A 261 -13.67 15.93 12.53
CA LEU A 261 -14.61 17.06 12.51
C LEU A 261 -13.91 18.41 12.43
N SER A 262 -12.73 18.54 13.06
CA SER A 262 -11.91 19.74 12.98
C SER A 262 -11.43 20.02 11.54
N THR A 263 -11.29 18.97 10.74
CA THR A 263 -11.02 19.03 9.30
C THR A 263 -12.30 18.99 8.45
N LEU A 264 -13.47 19.41 8.93
CA LEU A 264 -14.74 19.51 8.15
C LEU A 264 -15.36 20.91 8.23
N ASP A 265 -15.86 21.47 7.12
CA ASP A 265 -16.35 22.87 7.05
C ASP A 265 -17.51 23.14 8.03
N ASP A 266 -18.47 22.21 8.12
CA ASP A 266 -19.50 22.16 9.17
C ASP A 266 -19.43 20.85 9.98
N GLY A 267 -18.28 20.60 10.61
CA GLY A 267 -18.08 19.38 11.39
C GLY A 267 -19.09 19.21 12.54
N SER A 268 -19.51 20.31 13.17
CA SER A 268 -20.44 20.26 14.30
C SER A 268 -21.88 19.95 13.88
N GLY A 269 -22.36 20.53 12.77
CA GLY A 269 -23.67 20.22 12.19
C GLY A 269 -23.73 18.80 11.65
N VAL A 270 -22.69 18.38 10.91
CA VAL A 270 -22.56 16.99 10.41
C VAL A 270 -22.60 15.99 11.57
N LYS A 271 -21.89 16.27 12.67
CA LYS A 271 -21.93 15.42 13.87
C LYS A 271 -23.35 15.27 14.40
N LYS A 272 -24.08 16.38 14.58
CA LYS A 272 -25.44 16.37 15.14
C LYS A 272 -26.40 15.53 14.28
N VAL A 273 -26.33 15.68 12.96
CA VAL A 273 -27.15 14.91 12.02
C VAL A 273 -26.84 13.42 12.10
N VAL A 274 -25.55 13.05 12.04
CA VAL A 274 -25.14 11.63 12.11
C VAL A 274 -25.52 11.03 13.46
N ASP A 275 -25.32 11.76 14.56
CA ASP A 275 -25.70 11.32 15.90
C ASP A 275 -27.21 11.06 16.00
N ALA A 276 -28.04 11.96 15.45
CA ALA A 276 -29.50 11.81 15.44
C ALA A 276 -29.95 10.59 14.63
N ILE A 277 -29.37 10.38 13.45
CA ILE A 277 -29.67 9.22 12.60
C ILE A 277 -29.24 7.90 13.28
N VAL A 278 -28.09 7.90 13.97
CA VAL A 278 -27.63 6.73 14.73
C VAL A 278 -28.56 6.44 15.91
N ASP A 279 -29.09 7.47 16.56
CA ASP A 279 -30.09 7.33 17.62
C ASP A 279 -31.44 6.81 17.06
N ASP A 280 -31.89 7.25 15.88
CA ASP A 280 -33.11 6.72 15.23
C ASP A 280 -32.97 5.26 14.80
N CYS A 281 -31.74 4.79 14.59
CA CYS A 281 -31.44 3.41 14.20
C CYS A 281 -31.09 2.49 15.39
N ASP A 282 -31.34 2.91 16.63
CA ASP A 282 -30.84 2.25 17.85
C ASP A 282 -31.60 1.00 18.31
N ALA A 283 -32.70 0.65 17.64
CA ALA A 283 -33.63 -0.41 18.05
C ALA A 283 -32.96 -1.78 18.34
N MET A 284 -31.99 -2.18 17.52
CA MET A 284 -31.23 -3.42 17.73
C MET A 284 -29.86 -3.18 18.37
N VAL A 285 -29.09 -2.24 17.81
CA VAL A 285 -27.77 -1.83 18.31
C VAL A 285 -27.56 -0.36 18.01
N ASN A 286 -27.09 0.41 19.00
CA ASN A 286 -26.55 1.75 18.76
C ASN A 286 -25.05 1.68 18.46
N LEU A 287 -24.62 2.27 17.34
CA LEU A 287 -23.22 2.20 16.90
C LEU A 287 -22.24 2.84 17.89
N ARG A 288 -22.64 3.92 18.60
CA ARG A 288 -21.80 4.59 19.60
C ARG A 288 -21.72 3.81 20.91
N GLU A 289 -22.86 3.31 21.38
CA GLU A 289 -22.92 2.49 22.60
C GLU A 289 -22.07 1.22 22.44
N SER A 290 -22.10 0.59 21.27
CA SER A 290 -21.29 -0.59 20.96
C SER A 290 -19.79 -0.37 21.16
N ILE A 291 -19.26 0.82 20.88
CA ILE A 291 -17.83 1.14 21.09
C ILE A 291 -17.51 1.09 22.58
N VAL A 292 -18.33 1.74 23.40
CA VAL A 292 -18.16 1.79 24.86
C VAL A 292 -18.33 0.41 25.47
N GLN A 293 -19.35 -0.36 25.06
CA GLN A 293 -19.62 -1.73 25.54
C GLN A 293 -18.40 -2.65 25.35
N HIS A 294 -17.85 -2.70 24.13
CA HIS A 294 -16.70 -3.55 23.84
C HIS A 294 -15.43 -3.08 24.58
N ARG A 295 -15.25 -1.76 24.79
CA ARG A 295 -14.10 -1.26 25.56
C ARG A 295 -14.19 -1.52 27.06
N VAL A 296 -15.40 -1.43 27.62
CA VAL A 296 -15.63 -1.78 29.04
C VAL A 296 -15.44 -3.28 29.25
N ARG A 297 -15.96 -4.13 28.35
CA ARG A 297 -15.73 -5.59 28.38
C ARG A 297 -14.27 -5.97 28.23
N TYR A 298 -13.55 -5.28 27.35
CA TYR A 298 -12.10 -5.42 27.24
C TYR A 298 -11.42 -5.08 28.58
N ALA A 299 -11.75 -3.94 29.18
CA ALA A 299 -11.12 -3.51 30.43
C ALA A 299 -11.40 -4.47 31.61
N SER A 300 -12.60 -5.04 31.70
CA SER A 300 -12.91 -6.05 32.73
C SER A 300 -12.20 -7.39 32.48
N LEU A 301 -12.10 -7.83 31.22
CA LEU A 301 -11.56 -9.16 30.89
C LEU A 301 -10.05 -9.18 30.58
N ALA A 302 -9.41 -8.03 30.37
CA ALA A 302 -8.00 -7.92 29.95
C ALA A 302 -7.01 -8.62 30.90
N LEU A 303 -7.39 -8.84 32.16
CA LEU A 303 -6.55 -9.50 33.16
C LEU A 303 -7.00 -10.92 33.50
N LEU A 304 -8.08 -11.42 32.87
CA LEU A 304 -8.70 -12.73 33.14
C LEU A 304 -8.53 -13.69 31.96
N ASP A 305 -8.75 -13.20 30.74
CA ASP A 305 -8.64 -13.99 29.50
C ASP A 305 -8.13 -13.11 28.35
N GLU A 306 -6.85 -13.26 28.03
CA GLU A 306 -6.17 -12.48 27.00
C GLU A 306 -6.75 -12.72 25.60
N ARG A 307 -7.21 -13.94 25.29
CA ARG A 307 -7.79 -14.28 23.98
C ARG A 307 -9.15 -13.61 23.80
N THR A 308 -10.02 -13.70 24.81
CA THR A 308 -11.33 -13.04 24.74
C THR A 308 -11.22 -11.52 24.82
N ALA A 309 -10.27 -10.99 25.60
CA ALA A 309 -10.00 -9.56 25.65
C ALA A 309 -9.53 -9.03 24.29
N THR A 310 -8.57 -9.70 23.63
CA THR A 310 -8.10 -9.29 22.31
C THR A 310 -9.22 -9.27 21.26
N ALA A 311 -10.15 -10.23 21.29
CA ALA A 311 -11.35 -10.22 20.43
C ALA A 311 -12.27 -9.01 20.69
N TYR A 312 -12.49 -8.64 21.95
CA TYR A 312 -13.26 -7.44 22.29
C TYR A 312 -12.55 -6.14 21.91
N ARG A 313 -11.21 -6.11 21.95
CA ARG A 313 -10.42 -4.97 21.46
C ARG A 313 -10.63 -4.77 19.95
N GLN A 314 -10.57 -5.84 19.17
CA GLN A 314 -10.83 -5.79 17.72
C GLN A 314 -12.27 -5.36 17.43
N SER A 315 -13.25 -5.90 18.17
CA SER A 315 -14.67 -5.52 18.04
C SER A 315 -14.91 -4.04 18.35
N ALA A 316 -14.22 -3.49 19.36
CA ALA A 316 -14.27 -2.06 19.69
C ALA A 316 -13.69 -1.19 18.57
N LEU A 317 -12.58 -1.60 17.97
CA LEU A 317 -11.98 -0.90 16.83
C LEU A 317 -12.91 -0.91 15.61
N ALA A 318 -13.47 -2.08 15.27
CA ALA A 318 -14.42 -2.21 14.16
C ALA A 318 -15.69 -1.36 14.37
N ALA A 319 -16.19 -1.26 15.62
CA ALA A 319 -17.31 -0.38 15.95
C ALA A 319 -16.94 1.11 15.80
N LEU A 320 -15.75 1.51 16.26
CA LEU A 320 -15.26 2.89 16.15
C LEU A 320 -15.08 3.29 14.68
N GLU A 321 -14.48 2.41 13.88
CA GLU A 321 -14.34 2.62 12.44
C GLU A 321 -15.71 2.78 11.76
N ARG A 322 -16.70 1.91 12.00
CA ARG A 322 -18.05 2.04 11.41
C ARG A 322 -18.72 3.38 11.73
N TYR A 323 -18.61 3.85 12.97
CA TYR A 323 -19.13 5.17 13.36
C TYR A 323 -18.32 6.32 12.72
N PHE A 324 -17.00 6.16 12.59
CA PHE A 324 -16.12 7.11 11.93
C PHE A 324 -16.43 7.23 10.42
N PHE A 325 -16.70 6.11 9.74
CA PHE A 325 -17.00 6.05 8.30
C PHE A 325 -18.29 6.78 7.89
N LEU A 326 -19.29 6.88 8.77
CA LEU A 326 -20.51 7.66 8.51
C LEU A 326 -20.23 9.17 8.31
N ARG A 327 -19.02 9.65 8.62
CA ARG A 327 -18.70 11.08 8.70
C ARG A 327 -17.88 11.63 7.51
N ARG A 328 -17.35 10.78 6.62
CA ARG A 328 -16.89 11.00 5.23
C ARG A 328 -15.79 9.97 4.83
N PRO A 329 -15.68 9.57 3.55
CA PRO A 329 -14.70 8.59 3.08
C PRO A 329 -13.28 9.13 2.80
N GLU A 330 -13.06 10.45 2.74
CA GLU A 330 -11.78 11.05 2.27
C GLU A 330 -10.58 10.94 3.24
N VAL A 331 -10.64 10.06 4.26
CA VAL A 331 -9.74 10.07 5.42
C VAL A 331 -8.80 8.85 5.50
N LYS A 332 -8.40 8.34 4.34
CA LYS A 332 -7.57 7.12 4.17
C LYS A 332 -6.35 7.05 5.11
N HIS A 333 -5.71 8.17 5.42
CA HIS A 333 -4.55 8.24 6.30
C HIS A 333 -4.89 8.08 7.80
N MET A 334 -6.01 8.63 8.28
CA MET A 334 -6.45 8.42 9.67
C MET A 334 -6.98 6.99 9.86
N ILE A 335 -7.61 6.42 8.82
CA ILE A 335 -8.04 5.02 8.78
C ILE A 335 -6.82 4.08 8.82
N THR A 336 -5.74 4.41 8.11
CA THR A 336 -4.49 3.62 8.17
C THR A 336 -3.90 3.60 9.58
N ARG A 337 -4.10 4.66 10.38
CA ARG A 337 -3.69 4.66 11.79
C ARG A 337 -4.57 3.75 12.66
N LEU A 338 -5.86 3.65 12.38
CA LEU A 338 -6.76 2.69 13.04
C LEU A 338 -6.35 1.24 12.76
N ARG A 339 -5.86 0.97 11.54
CA ARG A 339 -5.51 -0.38 11.04
C ARG A 339 -4.09 -0.85 11.32
N LYS A 340 -3.18 -0.01 11.84
CA LYS A 340 -1.79 -0.42 12.16
C LYS A 340 -1.75 -1.21 13.46
N GLU A 341 -1.83 -2.53 13.36
CA GLU A 341 -1.58 -3.45 14.47
C GLU A 341 -0.09 -3.44 14.87
N GLY A 342 0.20 -3.37 16.18
CA GLY A 342 1.53 -3.70 16.72
C GLY A 342 2.38 -2.60 17.36
N ALA A 343 1.95 -1.33 17.45
CA ALA A 343 2.73 -0.30 18.16
C ALA A 343 2.35 -0.21 19.66
N PRO A 344 3.34 -0.21 20.60
CA PRO A 344 3.07 0.01 22.02
C PRO A 344 2.51 1.44 22.23
N GLY A 345 1.28 1.56 22.73
CA GLY A 345 0.56 2.85 22.91
C GLY A 345 -0.83 2.95 22.26
N HIS A 346 -1.43 1.85 21.80
CA HIS A 346 -2.66 1.85 20.97
C HIS A 346 -3.96 2.33 21.65
N PHE A 347 -4.00 2.59 22.96
CA PHE A 347 -5.26 2.96 23.65
C PHE A 347 -5.66 4.42 23.45
N PHE A 348 -4.75 5.32 23.07
CA PHE A 348 -5.04 6.75 22.83
C PHE A 348 -6.09 6.98 21.74
N ILE A 349 -6.28 6.02 20.81
CA ILE A 349 -7.32 6.08 19.78
C ILE A 349 -8.74 6.16 20.38
N PHE A 350 -8.90 5.58 21.57
CA PHE A 350 -10.18 5.54 22.28
C PHE A 350 -10.32 6.68 23.29
N ALA A 351 -9.42 7.67 23.30
CA ALA A 351 -9.59 8.81 24.17
C ALA A 351 -10.97 9.45 23.97
N PRO A 352 -11.71 9.76 25.06
CA PRO A 352 -11.23 9.90 26.45
C PRO A 352 -11.27 8.61 27.32
N VAL A 353 -11.57 7.43 26.77
CA VAL A 353 -11.61 6.14 27.49
C VAL A 353 -10.38 5.27 27.24
N GLN A 354 -9.21 5.90 27.11
CA GLN A 354 -7.93 5.21 26.90
C GLN A 354 -7.48 4.43 28.14
N ASP A 355 -7.71 4.99 29.33
CA ASP A 355 -7.37 4.38 30.62
C ASP A 355 -8.64 3.99 31.38
N LEU A 356 -8.88 2.68 31.44
CA LEU A 356 -9.95 2.08 32.23
C LEU A 356 -9.36 1.13 33.30
N SER A 357 -8.10 1.35 33.70
CA SER A 357 -7.41 0.49 34.68
C SER A 357 -8.10 0.47 36.04
N ALA A 358 -8.79 1.55 36.42
CA ALA A 358 -9.61 1.60 37.63
C ALA A 358 -10.77 0.59 37.61
N ILE A 359 -11.41 0.39 36.45
CA ILE A 359 -12.47 -0.63 36.26
C ILE A 359 -11.86 -2.03 36.31
N ALA A 360 -10.71 -2.23 35.66
CA ALA A 360 -9.98 -3.51 35.66
C ALA A 360 -9.54 -3.93 37.08
N LYS A 361 -9.15 -2.98 37.92
CA LYS A 361 -8.74 -3.21 39.31
C LYS A 361 -9.91 -3.47 40.24
N ALA A 362 -11.04 -2.77 40.06
CA ALA A 362 -12.24 -2.93 40.89
C ALA A 362 -12.93 -4.30 40.73
N ASP A 363 -12.77 -4.95 39.57
CA ASP A 363 -13.32 -6.28 39.26
C ASP A 363 -12.67 -7.41 40.10
N ARG A 364 -11.51 -7.17 40.75
CA ARG A 364 -10.76 -8.19 41.52
C ARG A 364 -11.15 -8.34 42.99
N GLY A 365 -12.08 -7.53 43.52
CA GLY A 365 -12.51 -7.66 44.92
C GLY A 365 -11.41 -7.50 45.99
N GLY A 366 -10.35 -6.74 45.71
CA GLY A 366 -9.26 -6.51 46.66
C GLY A 366 -9.53 -5.32 47.58
N GLU A 367 -9.67 -5.57 48.88
CA GLU A 367 -9.50 -4.58 49.94
C GLU A 367 -8.13 -3.91 49.78
N GLY A 368 -8.14 -2.68 49.29
CA GLY A 368 -6.94 -1.90 49.03
C GLY A 368 -7.33 -0.47 48.71
N ALA A 369 -7.83 0.24 49.73
CA ALA A 369 -7.97 1.68 49.66
C ALA A 369 -6.63 2.29 49.24
N VAL A 370 -6.60 2.96 48.08
CA VAL A 370 -5.49 3.84 47.74
C VAL A 370 -5.58 5.03 48.68
N VAL A 371 -4.79 4.97 49.74
CA VAL A 371 -4.37 6.15 50.51
C VAL A 371 -3.61 7.05 49.53
N LEU A 372 -4.20 8.19 49.20
CA LEU A 372 -3.45 9.33 48.66
C LEU A 372 -2.47 9.77 49.75
N ALA A 373 -1.18 9.50 49.55
CA ALA A 373 -0.12 10.05 50.40
C ALA A 373 0.27 11.44 49.88
N PRO A 374 0.13 12.51 50.68
CA PRO A 374 0.74 13.80 50.39
C PRO A 374 2.12 13.90 51.05
N GLY A 375 3.12 14.32 50.27
CA GLY A 375 4.36 14.92 50.79
C GLY A 375 5.65 14.16 50.49
N ALA A 376 6.56 14.79 49.74
CA ALA A 376 7.81 15.35 50.28
C ALA A 376 8.83 15.60 49.16
N ALA A 377 9.17 16.87 48.92
CA ALA A 377 10.51 17.43 49.20
C ALA A 377 10.67 18.76 48.46
N GLY A 378 10.72 19.86 49.22
CA GLY A 378 11.22 21.13 48.73
C GLY A 378 12.72 21.05 48.48
N ALA A 379 13.16 21.68 47.38
CA ALA A 379 14.52 22.13 47.22
C ALA A 379 14.47 23.59 46.75
N SER A 380 14.65 24.49 47.70
CA SER A 380 15.00 25.88 47.46
C SER A 380 16.34 25.93 46.71
N GLY A 381 16.31 26.46 45.49
CA GLY A 381 17.50 26.76 44.70
C GLY A 381 17.26 28.02 43.89
N GLY A 382 17.57 29.18 44.47
CA GLY A 382 17.56 30.45 43.76
C GLY A 382 18.67 30.49 42.71
N GLY A 383 18.30 30.69 41.46
CA GLY A 383 19.20 31.01 40.35
C GLY A 383 18.52 32.01 39.43
N ARG A 384 19.03 33.25 39.43
CA ARG A 384 18.65 34.33 38.51
C ARG A 384 19.13 33.99 37.10
N ALA A 385 18.22 34.00 36.11
CA ALA A 385 18.56 34.32 34.71
C ALA A 385 17.29 34.66 33.90
N GLY A 386 17.29 35.83 33.25
CA GLY A 386 16.60 36.12 31.98
C GLY A 386 15.08 36.25 31.94
N GLU A 387 14.59 37.49 31.90
CA GLU A 387 13.19 37.89 31.84
C GLU A 387 12.43 37.42 30.57
N ARG A 388 11.29 36.73 30.78
CA ARG A 388 10.02 36.95 30.06
C ARG A 388 8.91 36.94 31.11
N GLN A 389 8.14 38.03 31.21
CA GLN A 389 7.06 38.18 32.18
C GLN A 389 5.90 37.23 31.85
N GLY A 390 5.83 36.09 32.52
CA GLY A 390 4.68 35.20 32.55
C GLY A 390 4.55 34.60 33.94
N GLU A 391 3.38 34.74 34.57
CA GLU A 391 3.11 34.23 35.91
C GLU A 391 3.05 32.69 35.87
N ARG A 392 3.94 32.01 36.60
CA ARG A 392 3.99 30.53 36.67
C ARG A 392 2.79 30.00 37.47
N ILE A 393 2.06 29.06 36.89
CA ILE A 393 0.86 28.43 37.49
C ILE A 393 1.24 27.09 38.14
N GLY A 394 0.54 26.69 39.22
CA GLY A 394 0.63 25.34 39.77
C GLY A 394 0.05 24.27 38.83
N GLU A 395 0.76 23.16 38.63
CA GLU A 395 0.46 22.11 37.64
C GLU A 395 -1.01 21.64 37.67
N GLU A 396 -1.59 21.45 38.86
CA GLU A 396 -2.98 20.99 39.02
C GLU A 396 -4.02 21.93 38.40
N TRP A 397 -3.78 23.25 38.47
CA TRP A 397 -4.72 24.24 37.95
C TRP A 397 -4.60 24.38 36.43
N ALA A 398 -3.37 24.28 35.90
CA ALA A 398 -3.14 24.18 34.46
C ALA A 398 -3.82 22.94 33.87
N GLU A 399 -3.77 21.80 34.55
CA GLU A 399 -4.50 20.60 34.13
C GLU A 399 -6.01 20.79 34.11
N GLN A 400 -6.59 21.47 35.11
CA GLN A 400 -8.03 21.75 35.14
C GLN A 400 -8.46 22.61 33.95
N ILE A 401 -7.68 23.64 33.61
CA ILE A 401 -7.95 24.50 32.45
C ILE A 401 -7.84 23.69 31.15
N ILE A 402 -6.76 22.93 30.98
CA ILE A 402 -6.58 22.08 29.79
C ILE A 402 -7.74 21.09 29.65
N ARG A 403 -8.29 20.55 30.75
CA ARG A 403 -9.47 19.67 30.73
C ARG A 403 -10.77 20.40 30.42
N ALA A 404 -10.90 21.67 30.81
CA ALA A 404 -12.09 22.50 30.59
C ALA A 404 -12.16 23.11 29.18
N ARG A 405 -11.07 23.03 28.39
CA ARG A 405 -11.05 23.46 26.99
C ARG A 405 -12.19 22.85 26.19
N SER A 406 -12.92 23.68 25.45
CA SER A 406 -14.11 23.26 24.68
C SER A 406 -14.03 23.62 23.19
N GLY A 407 -12.89 24.13 22.74
CA GLY A 407 -12.63 24.49 21.35
C GLY A 407 -12.68 23.29 20.40
N ILE A 408 -12.82 23.57 19.11
CA ILE A 408 -12.87 22.54 18.06
C ILE A 408 -11.47 21.95 17.83
N ILE A 409 -10.45 22.81 17.83
CA ILE A 409 -9.03 22.52 17.68
C ILE A 409 -8.36 22.52 19.05
N LEU A 410 -8.53 23.60 19.83
CA LEU A 410 -7.99 23.75 21.18
C LEU A 410 -8.94 23.08 22.19
N ARG A 411 -8.85 21.75 22.23
CA ARG A 411 -9.76 20.86 22.98
C ARG A 411 -9.06 20.21 24.19
N PRO A 412 -9.75 19.40 25.00
CA PRO A 412 -9.13 18.72 26.13
C PRO A 412 -7.90 17.92 25.71
N SER A 413 -6.88 17.91 26.57
CA SER A 413 -5.58 17.27 26.33
C SER A 413 -4.77 17.84 25.15
N THR A 414 -5.09 19.06 24.67
CA THR A 414 -4.24 19.82 23.75
C THR A 414 -3.64 21.06 24.42
N ILE A 415 -2.44 21.44 24.00
CA ILE A 415 -1.69 22.59 24.51
C ILE A 415 -1.13 23.43 23.36
N LEU A 416 -0.93 24.73 23.63
CA LEU A 416 -0.19 25.65 22.76
C LEU A 416 1.23 25.77 23.28
N LYS A 417 2.19 25.14 22.59
CA LYS A 417 3.60 25.19 22.97
C LYS A 417 4.29 26.33 22.23
N ASN A 418 5.11 27.12 22.94
CA ASN A 418 6.03 28.06 22.31
C ASN A 418 6.93 27.29 21.34
N ASP A 419 7.00 27.81 20.12
CA ASP A 419 7.62 27.11 19.02
C ASP A 419 9.10 27.49 18.80
N GLN A 420 9.64 28.41 19.60
CA GLN A 420 11.05 28.75 19.61
C GLN A 420 11.86 27.73 20.43
N TRP A 421 12.91 27.16 19.84
CA TRP A 421 13.83 26.21 20.49
C TRP A 421 15.15 26.91 20.81
N LEU A 422 15.17 27.68 21.90
CA LEU A 422 16.30 28.55 22.27
C LEU A 422 17.60 27.78 22.56
N ALA A 423 17.51 26.57 23.13
CA ALA A 423 18.67 25.72 23.43
C ALA A 423 19.48 25.31 22.18
N LEU A 424 18.89 25.37 20.98
CA LEU A 424 19.55 25.04 19.71
C LEU A 424 20.13 26.26 18.98
N ALA A 425 20.06 27.46 19.58
CA ALA A 425 20.58 28.70 19.01
C ALA A 425 22.06 28.96 19.35
N GLU A 426 22.64 28.24 20.31
CA GLU A 426 24.05 28.37 20.70
C GLU A 426 24.97 27.76 19.63
N GLY A 427 25.78 28.59 18.96
CA GLY A 427 26.83 28.17 18.02
C GLY A 427 26.65 28.52 16.54
N GLN A 428 25.71 29.41 16.16
CA GLN A 428 25.45 29.76 14.76
C GLN A 428 26.27 30.97 14.26
N SER A 429 26.67 30.95 12.99
CA SER A 429 27.52 31.97 12.35
C SER A 429 26.77 33.21 11.84
N GLN A 430 25.46 33.13 11.60
CA GLN A 430 24.59 34.25 11.22
C GLN A 430 23.39 34.34 12.17
N HIS A 431 23.32 35.42 12.96
CA HIS A 431 22.25 35.67 13.91
C HIS A 431 21.27 36.71 13.35
N VAL A 432 20.14 36.26 12.80
CA VAL A 432 18.95 37.11 12.64
C VAL A 432 18.09 36.94 13.88
N ARG A 433 17.91 38.01 14.66
CA ARG A 433 17.09 37.98 15.89
C ARG A 433 15.68 37.51 15.54
N GLY A 434 15.24 36.43 16.17
CA GLY A 434 13.92 35.84 15.92
C GLY A 434 13.82 34.88 14.73
N ALA A 435 14.90 34.65 13.97
CA ALA A 435 14.96 33.68 12.86
C ALA A 435 16.21 32.77 12.99
N ILE A 436 16.05 31.64 13.67
CA ILE A 436 17.14 30.68 13.95
C ILE A 436 17.49 29.90 12.67
N ASN A 437 18.75 29.50 12.49
CA ASN A 437 19.25 28.76 11.32
C ASN A 437 19.06 29.46 9.97
N PHE A 438 18.92 30.79 9.95
CA PHE A 438 18.86 31.56 8.71
C PHE A 438 20.18 31.45 7.96
N ARG A 439 20.10 30.95 6.71
CA ARG A 439 21.28 30.70 5.86
C ARG A 439 20.93 30.78 4.39
N ARG A 440 21.95 30.98 3.57
CA ARG A 440 21.86 30.99 2.10
C ARG A 440 22.65 29.83 1.50
N VAL A 441 22.06 29.12 0.54
CA VAL A 441 22.74 28.07 -0.22
C VAL A 441 23.79 28.70 -1.15
N PRO A 442 25.06 28.26 -1.10
CA PRO A 442 26.16 28.87 -1.87
C PRO A 442 25.86 28.97 -3.37
N GLY A 443 26.15 30.13 -3.97
CA GLY A 443 26.00 30.36 -5.41
C GLY A 443 24.54 30.44 -5.92
N THR A 444 23.55 30.53 -5.02
CA THR A 444 22.12 30.62 -5.37
C THR A 444 21.42 31.71 -4.56
N LYS A 445 20.16 32.01 -4.91
CA LYS A 445 19.24 32.88 -4.14
C LYS A 445 18.24 32.04 -3.33
N LEU A 446 18.71 30.94 -2.76
CA LEU A 446 17.93 30.01 -1.94
C LEU A 446 18.30 30.16 -0.47
N TYR A 447 17.29 30.31 0.39
CA TYR A 447 17.47 30.55 1.82
C TYR A 447 16.68 29.53 2.65
N GLY A 448 17.23 29.13 3.79
CA GLY A 448 16.61 28.22 4.74
C GLY A 448 16.61 28.78 6.16
N LEU A 449 15.56 28.52 6.95
CA LEU A 449 15.50 28.91 8.37
C LEU A 449 14.50 28.08 9.20
N SER A 450 14.56 28.21 10.52
CA SER A 450 13.54 27.72 11.45
C SER A 450 12.26 28.55 11.38
N GLN A 451 11.25 28.19 12.17
CA GLN A 451 10.05 29.02 12.30
C GLN A 451 10.44 30.36 12.95
N PRO A 452 10.24 31.51 12.26
CA PRO A 452 10.60 32.82 12.80
C PRO A 452 9.44 33.49 13.57
N THR A 453 9.77 34.52 14.36
CA THR A 453 8.80 35.49 14.93
C THR A 453 8.36 36.52 13.90
N GLU A 454 7.31 37.32 14.19
CA GLU A 454 6.88 38.41 13.31
C GLU A 454 8.03 39.40 13.00
N GLU A 455 8.86 39.74 13.99
CA GLU A 455 10.06 40.57 13.82
C GLU A 455 11.15 39.87 12.97
N GLY A 456 11.32 38.55 13.17
CA GLY A 456 12.26 37.75 12.40
C GLY A 456 11.90 37.69 10.90
N ILE A 457 10.61 37.51 10.59
CA ILE A 457 10.10 37.55 9.20
C ILE A 457 10.43 38.89 8.56
N ARG A 458 10.12 39.99 9.26
CA ARG A 458 10.39 41.36 8.77
C ARG A 458 11.85 41.55 8.42
N THR A 459 12.73 41.16 9.34
CA THR A 459 14.19 41.31 9.16
C THR A 459 14.70 40.50 7.97
N VAL A 460 14.25 39.24 7.83
CA VAL A 460 14.63 38.36 6.72
C VAL A 460 14.13 38.88 5.38
N VAL A 461 12.86 39.28 5.28
CA VAL A 461 12.29 39.78 4.02
C VAL A 461 13.00 41.05 3.57
N ARG A 462 13.26 41.97 4.49
CA ARG A 462 14.02 43.19 4.21
C ARG A 462 15.43 42.89 3.71
N GLN A 463 16.17 42.03 4.42
CA GLN A 463 17.54 41.66 4.03
C GLN A 463 17.59 40.98 2.65
N VAL A 464 16.69 40.02 2.38
CA VAL A 464 16.63 39.36 1.08
C VAL A 464 16.19 40.32 -0.02
N GLY A 465 15.30 41.27 0.29
CA GLY A 465 14.90 42.34 -0.62
C GLY A 465 16.06 43.26 -1.00
N GLU A 466 16.85 43.70 -0.03
CA GLU A 466 18.07 44.50 -0.25
C GLU A 466 19.09 43.74 -1.12
N GLU A 467 19.28 42.44 -0.89
CA GLU A 467 20.18 41.58 -1.69
C GLU A 467 19.72 41.42 -3.16
N LEU A 468 18.43 41.53 -3.45
CA LEU A 468 17.88 41.42 -4.80
C LEU A 468 17.98 42.74 -5.59
N GLY A 469 18.04 43.88 -4.91
CA GLY A 469 18.03 45.22 -5.51
C GLY A 469 16.67 45.66 -6.06
N GLU A 470 16.63 46.89 -6.59
CA GLU A 470 15.43 47.47 -7.22
C GLU A 470 15.44 47.25 -8.74
N GLY A 471 14.93 46.10 -9.19
CA GLY A 471 14.76 45.76 -10.61
C GLY A 471 13.33 45.34 -10.95
N GLU A 472 12.87 45.65 -12.16
CA GLU A 472 11.59 45.15 -12.68
C GLU A 472 11.58 43.61 -12.69
N GLY A 473 10.54 43.01 -12.11
CA GLY A 473 10.38 41.54 -12.06
C GLY A 473 10.93 40.85 -10.81
N ARG A 474 11.43 41.57 -9.80
CA ARG A 474 11.85 40.95 -8.52
C ARG A 474 10.70 40.16 -7.87
N ARG A 475 10.97 38.94 -7.41
CA ARG A 475 10.03 38.17 -6.59
C ARG A 475 10.71 37.50 -5.41
N ILE A 476 10.06 37.53 -4.26
CA ILE A 476 10.44 36.78 -3.07
C ILE A 476 9.34 35.77 -2.79
N VAL A 477 9.66 34.48 -2.91
CA VAL A 477 8.72 33.40 -2.60
C VAL A 477 9.11 32.73 -1.29
N TRP A 478 8.21 32.79 -0.31
CA TRP A 478 8.37 32.12 0.98
C TRP A 478 7.54 30.83 1.02
N ILE A 479 8.21 29.68 1.12
CA ILE A 479 7.60 28.35 1.17
C ILE A 479 7.65 27.82 2.61
N GLY A 480 6.50 27.82 3.27
CA GLY A 480 6.34 27.21 4.59
C GLY A 480 6.04 25.72 4.49
N VAL A 481 7.00 24.85 4.82
CA VAL A 481 6.90 23.39 4.56
C VAL A 481 6.28 22.58 5.69
N ARG A 482 5.55 23.26 6.57
CA ARG A 482 5.16 22.71 7.87
C ARG A 482 3.72 22.21 7.87
N GLU A 483 3.52 20.97 8.35
CA GLU A 483 2.18 20.34 8.44
C GLU A 483 1.47 20.59 9.79
N GLU A 484 2.19 21.13 10.78
CA GLU A 484 1.62 21.42 12.09
C GLU A 484 0.92 22.79 12.11
N PRO A 485 -0.32 22.91 12.65
CA PRO A 485 -1.03 24.18 12.71
C PRO A 485 -0.38 25.13 13.72
N LEU A 486 -0.21 26.39 13.30
CA LEU A 486 0.39 27.46 14.07
C LEU A 486 -0.60 28.61 14.30
N VAL A 487 -0.47 29.26 15.45
CA VAL A 487 -1.09 30.55 15.76
C VAL A 487 -0.03 31.50 16.29
N ASN A 488 -0.05 32.76 15.87
CA ASN A 488 0.86 33.78 16.35
C ASN A 488 0.14 34.63 17.41
N ILE A 489 0.75 34.77 18.59
CA ILE A 489 0.25 35.57 19.72
C ILE A 489 1.36 36.53 20.13
N ASN A 490 1.07 37.83 20.18
CA ASN A 490 2.04 38.90 20.52
C ASN A 490 3.32 38.85 19.66
N GLY A 491 3.21 38.47 18.38
CA GLY A 491 4.35 38.33 17.47
C GLY A 491 5.16 37.02 17.63
N THR A 492 4.80 36.16 18.58
CA THR A 492 5.45 34.87 18.87
C THR A 492 4.62 33.69 18.32
N PRO A 493 5.23 32.75 17.59
CA PRO A 493 4.54 31.57 17.07
C PRO A 493 4.33 30.50 18.15
N TYR A 494 3.11 29.98 18.24
CA TYR A 494 2.71 28.86 19.09
C TYR A 494 2.19 27.70 18.24
N VAL A 495 2.59 26.48 18.59
CA VAL A 495 2.20 25.25 17.90
C VAL A 495 1.27 24.39 18.74
N LEU A 496 0.25 23.82 18.10
CA LEU A 496 -0.66 22.87 18.74
C LEU A 496 0.03 21.53 19.02
N ARG A 497 -0.04 21.06 20.27
CA ARG A 497 0.53 19.77 20.72
C ARG A 497 -0.48 18.99 21.56
N GLN A 498 -0.29 17.67 21.65
CA GLN A 498 -1.01 16.85 22.63
C GLN A 498 -0.28 16.90 23.97
N GLN A 499 -1.02 17.05 25.06
CA GLN A 499 -0.46 17.16 26.41
C GLN A 499 0.39 15.93 26.79
N ALA A 500 -0.11 14.72 26.50
CA ALA A 500 0.59 13.46 26.80
C ALA A 500 1.90 13.29 26.03
N VAL A 501 2.10 14.04 24.94
CA VAL A 501 3.27 13.94 24.06
C VAL A 501 3.69 15.33 23.57
N SER A 502 3.88 16.26 24.51
CA SER A 502 4.09 17.70 24.27
C SER A 502 5.29 18.01 23.36
N LEU A 503 6.33 17.16 23.38
CA LEU A 503 7.55 17.32 22.58
C LEU A 503 7.49 16.65 21.19
N ARG A 504 6.48 15.83 20.88
CA ARG A 504 6.36 15.15 19.56
C ARG A 504 5.28 15.76 18.69
N ASN A 505 5.48 15.72 17.37
CA ASN A 505 4.55 16.33 16.41
C ASN A 505 3.22 15.55 16.39
N VAL A 506 2.10 16.26 16.30
CA VAL A 506 0.78 15.65 16.21
C VAL A 506 0.63 15.02 14.84
N LYS A 507 0.78 13.70 14.77
CA LYS A 507 0.72 12.97 13.49
C LYS A 507 -0.67 13.02 12.83
N SER A 508 -1.73 13.41 13.54
CA SER A 508 -3.14 13.42 13.07
C SER A 508 -3.38 14.20 11.78
N TYR A 509 -2.49 15.14 11.44
CA TYR A 509 -2.59 15.96 10.25
C TYR A 509 -1.63 15.52 9.13
N SER A 510 -1.04 14.32 9.22
CA SER A 510 -0.11 13.82 8.19
C SER A 510 -0.80 13.66 6.83
N GLY A 511 -0.26 14.34 5.82
CA GLY A 511 -0.82 14.37 4.45
C GLY A 511 -2.01 15.32 4.27
N ILE A 512 -2.18 16.30 5.16
CA ILE A 512 -3.18 17.38 5.00
C ILE A 512 -2.83 18.28 3.81
N SER A 513 -3.82 18.81 3.09
CA SER A 513 -3.58 19.79 2.02
C SER A 513 -3.35 21.20 2.59
N ALA A 514 -2.63 22.04 1.85
CA ALA A 514 -2.35 23.43 2.23
C ALA A 514 -3.61 24.21 2.61
N LYS A 515 -4.62 24.23 1.74
CA LYS A 515 -5.92 24.88 1.98
C LYS A 515 -6.61 24.38 3.25
N ARG A 516 -6.45 23.09 3.58
CA ARG A 516 -7.07 22.52 4.78
C ARG A 516 -6.31 22.88 6.05
N LEU A 517 -4.99 22.94 5.98
CA LEU A 517 -4.17 23.40 7.09
C LEU A 517 -4.47 24.86 7.45
N GLU A 518 -4.60 25.74 6.46
CA GLU A 518 -4.94 27.16 6.70
C GLU A 518 -6.30 27.33 7.37
N LEU A 519 -7.31 26.51 7.00
CA LEU A 519 -8.59 26.52 7.71
C LEU A 519 -8.47 26.06 9.17
N LEU A 520 -7.60 25.07 9.44
CA LEU A 520 -7.35 24.65 10.82
C LEU A 520 -6.67 25.76 11.64
N GLU A 521 -5.73 26.49 11.04
CA GLU A 521 -5.08 27.65 11.68
C GLU A 521 -6.09 28.77 11.97
N ALA A 522 -7.02 29.04 11.06
CA ALA A 522 -8.11 30.00 11.28
C ALA A 522 -9.03 29.59 12.44
N ARG A 523 -9.43 28.31 12.51
CA ARG A 523 -10.24 27.79 13.62
C ARG A 523 -9.50 27.78 14.95
N LEU A 524 -8.19 27.49 14.92
CA LEU A 524 -7.35 27.57 16.10
C LEU A 524 -7.30 28.99 16.65
N LYS A 525 -7.20 29.99 15.76
CA LYS A 525 -7.31 31.41 16.14
C LYS A 525 -8.66 31.71 16.80
N ASP A 526 -9.78 31.25 16.24
CA ASP A 526 -11.11 31.47 16.83
C ASP A 526 -11.26 30.83 18.22
N ASP A 527 -10.71 29.61 18.41
CA ASP A 527 -10.70 28.95 19.71
C ASP A 527 -9.84 29.73 20.74
N VAL A 528 -8.68 30.24 20.32
CA VAL A 528 -7.79 31.08 21.14
C VAL A 528 -8.50 32.38 21.56
N LEU A 529 -9.18 33.04 20.63
CA LEU A 529 -9.96 34.25 20.92
C LEU A 529 -11.10 33.95 21.92
N SER A 530 -11.74 32.79 21.80
CA SER A 530 -12.78 32.36 22.74
C SER A 530 -12.21 32.09 24.14
N GLU A 531 -11.04 31.45 24.24
CA GLU A 531 -10.35 31.24 25.52
C GLU A 531 -9.94 32.57 26.15
N LEU A 532 -9.42 33.53 25.36
CA LEU A 532 -9.08 34.87 25.82
C LEU A 532 -10.29 35.62 26.40
N THR A 533 -11.48 35.51 25.78
CA THR A 533 -12.70 36.11 26.35
C THR A 533 -13.13 35.46 27.67
N THR A 534 -12.83 34.17 27.84
CA THR A 534 -13.20 33.41 29.04
C THR A 534 -12.29 33.74 30.23
N PHE A 535 -11.02 34.04 29.97
CA PHE A 535 -9.99 34.28 30.99
C PHE A 535 -9.48 35.73 31.02
N GLU A 536 -10.35 36.69 30.67
CA GLU A 536 -10.10 38.14 30.80
C GLU A 536 -8.81 38.62 30.10
N GLY A 537 -8.59 38.18 28.86
CA GLY A 537 -7.45 38.62 28.03
C GLY A 537 -6.15 37.84 28.29
N ARG A 538 -6.19 36.74 29.03
CA ARG A 538 -5.05 35.83 29.24
C ARG A 538 -5.29 34.48 28.57
N ILE A 539 -4.23 33.84 28.09
CA ILE A 539 -4.27 32.48 27.53
C ILE A 539 -3.20 31.59 28.13
N LEU A 540 -3.55 30.32 28.33
CA LEU A 540 -2.63 29.31 28.86
C LEU A 540 -1.78 28.73 27.72
N VAL A 541 -0.51 29.14 27.70
CA VAL A 541 0.53 28.62 26.79
C VAL A 541 1.51 27.75 27.56
N ALA A 542 2.35 27.01 26.84
CA ALA A 542 3.38 26.16 27.40
C ALA A 542 4.74 26.55 26.84
N SER A 543 5.76 26.67 27.68
CA SER A 543 7.15 26.89 27.23
C SER A 543 8.02 25.71 27.64
N GLU A 544 9.01 25.40 26.82
CA GLU A 544 10.07 24.44 27.17
C GLU A 544 11.13 25.16 28.01
N ALA A 545 11.55 24.52 29.10
CA ALA A 545 12.70 24.93 29.89
C ALA A 545 13.97 24.20 29.45
N ASP A 546 15.13 24.64 29.93
CA ASP A 546 16.44 24.12 29.51
C ASP A 546 16.67 22.64 29.88
N ASP A 547 15.91 22.12 30.85
CA ASP A 547 15.90 20.71 31.25
C ASP A 547 14.95 19.84 30.40
N GLY A 548 14.30 20.42 29.40
CA GLY A 548 13.31 19.76 28.53
C GLY A 548 11.91 19.63 29.15
N SER A 549 11.67 20.18 30.35
CA SER A 549 10.34 20.23 30.95
C SER A 549 9.43 21.24 30.22
N VAL A 550 8.15 20.91 30.06
CA VAL A 550 7.16 21.78 29.41
C VAL A 550 6.28 22.41 30.49
N ASN A 551 6.48 23.70 30.73
CA ASN A 551 5.86 24.42 31.83
C ASN A 551 4.70 25.30 31.34
N PRO A 552 3.53 25.25 31.99
CA PRO A 552 2.40 26.13 31.68
C PRO A 552 2.68 27.57 32.14
N LEU A 553 2.32 28.54 31.29
CA LEU A 553 2.50 29.97 31.52
C LEU A 553 1.24 30.72 31.10
N TRP A 554 0.84 31.72 31.88
CA TRP A 554 -0.12 32.72 31.42
C TRP A 554 0.57 33.72 30.50
N GLU A 555 0.01 33.90 29.32
CA GLU A 555 0.36 34.99 28.42
C GLU A 555 -0.80 36.00 28.39
N ALA A 556 -0.49 37.25 28.73
CA ALA A 556 -1.43 38.36 28.61
C ALA A 556 -1.40 38.93 27.17
N VAL A 557 -2.57 39.22 26.62
CA VAL A 557 -2.72 39.80 25.29
C VAL A 557 -3.26 41.23 25.45
N GLU A 558 -2.34 42.17 25.67
CA GLU A 558 -2.66 43.55 26.12
C GLU A 558 -3.43 44.38 25.08
N ASP A 559 -3.18 44.19 23.78
CA ASP A 559 -3.83 44.95 22.68
C ASP A 559 -5.05 44.21 22.06
N GLY A 560 -5.64 43.29 22.80
CA GLY A 560 -6.88 42.59 22.43
C GLY A 560 -6.75 41.61 21.24
N PRO A 561 -7.86 41.28 20.55
CA PRO A 561 -7.93 40.24 19.51
C PRO A 561 -6.97 40.43 18.32
N SER A 562 -6.47 41.65 18.10
CA SER A 562 -5.62 42.02 16.96
C SER A 562 -4.22 41.39 17.01
N GLN A 563 -3.77 40.96 18.20
CA GLN A 563 -2.47 40.31 18.40
C GLN A 563 -2.49 38.80 18.16
N VAL A 564 -3.67 38.20 17.98
CA VAL A 564 -3.82 36.79 17.61
C VAL A 564 -3.99 36.69 16.11
N LYS A 565 -2.99 36.15 15.42
CA LYS A 565 -2.96 36.07 13.95
C LYS A 565 -2.68 34.66 13.45
N THR A 566 -3.24 34.31 12.30
CA THR A 566 -2.84 33.09 11.58
C THR A 566 -1.49 33.30 10.91
N MET A 567 -0.83 32.21 10.48
CA MET A 567 0.43 32.34 9.77
C MET A 567 0.27 33.10 8.44
N ARG A 568 -0.85 32.85 7.73
CA ARG A 568 -1.17 33.54 6.48
C ARG A 568 -1.26 35.05 6.68
N GLU A 569 -2.01 35.49 7.69
CA GLU A 569 -2.18 36.91 8.05
C GLU A 569 -0.85 37.60 8.40
N VAL A 570 0.02 36.95 9.18
CA VAL A 570 1.34 37.51 9.53
C VAL A 570 2.20 37.68 8.28
N MET A 571 2.23 36.68 7.40
CA MET A 571 3.02 36.71 6.16
C MET A 571 2.50 37.76 5.17
N ASP A 572 1.19 37.90 5.01
CA ASP A 572 0.59 38.91 4.12
C ASP A 572 0.83 40.32 4.65
N LYS A 573 0.69 40.52 5.97
CA LYS A 573 0.98 41.81 6.61
C LYS A 573 2.44 42.21 6.40
N VAL A 574 3.37 41.37 6.83
CA VAL A 574 4.81 41.70 6.77
C VAL A 574 5.30 41.76 5.32
N GLY A 575 4.83 40.85 4.45
CA GLY A 575 5.15 40.85 3.03
C GLY A 575 4.66 42.11 2.31
N GLY A 576 3.43 42.54 2.60
CA GLY A 576 2.86 43.78 2.08
C GLY A 576 3.58 45.03 2.55
N GLU A 577 3.95 45.10 3.84
CA GLU A 577 4.70 46.21 4.44
C GLU A 577 6.10 46.37 3.82
N GLU A 578 6.85 45.28 3.65
CA GLU A 578 8.26 45.33 3.26
C GLU A 578 8.49 45.24 1.74
N CYS A 579 7.63 44.55 1.00
CA CYS A 579 7.88 44.22 -0.42
C CYS A 579 6.68 44.38 -1.35
N GLY A 580 5.48 44.67 -0.84
CA GLY A 580 4.28 44.80 -1.66
C GLY A 580 3.98 43.53 -2.48
N GLU A 581 3.58 43.70 -3.75
CA GLU A 581 3.22 42.60 -4.66
C GLU A 581 4.40 41.67 -5.03
N ALA A 582 5.65 42.07 -4.75
CA ALA A 582 6.82 41.24 -5.02
C ALA A 582 6.95 40.03 -4.07
N PHE A 583 6.24 40.03 -2.94
CA PHE A 583 6.27 38.94 -1.96
C PHE A 583 5.11 37.96 -2.17
N THR A 584 5.41 36.67 -2.14
CA THR A 584 4.40 35.61 -2.19
C THR A 584 4.72 34.55 -1.15
N PHE A 585 3.73 34.19 -0.33
CA PHE A 585 3.87 33.07 0.61
C PHE A 585 3.01 31.89 0.18
N ILE A 586 3.59 30.71 0.27
CA ILE A 586 2.98 29.45 -0.16
C ILE A 586 3.16 28.41 0.96
N ARG A 587 2.10 27.69 1.28
CA ARG A 587 2.12 26.59 2.25
C ARG A 587 2.23 25.25 1.52
N VAL A 588 3.23 24.43 1.85
CA VAL A 588 3.40 23.07 1.31
C VAL A 588 3.61 22.10 2.48
N PRO A 589 2.54 21.57 3.10
CA PRO A 589 2.63 20.83 4.36
C PRO A 589 3.33 19.46 4.22
N ILE A 590 4.64 19.43 4.45
CA ILE A 590 5.45 18.20 4.36
C ILE A 590 5.51 17.50 5.72
N THR A 591 5.26 16.18 5.70
CA THR A 591 5.33 15.36 6.90
C THR A 591 6.73 15.31 7.51
N ALA A 592 6.80 15.57 8.82
CA ALA A 592 8.06 15.60 9.55
C ALA A 592 8.87 14.30 9.35
N GLU A 593 10.18 14.47 9.15
CA GLU A 593 11.16 13.38 8.97
C GLU A 593 10.92 12.47 7.75
N LYS A 594 9.88 12.70 6.94
CA LYS A 594 9.67 11.98 5.68
C LYS A 594 10.16 12.78 4.47
N PHE A 595 10.37 12.09 3.36
CA PHE A 595 10.57 12.73 2.07
C PHE A 595 9.24 13.35 1.59
N PRO A 596 9.25 14.50 0.88
CA PRO A 596 8.03 15.09 0.31
C PRO A 596 7.24 14.08 -0.52
N GLN A 597 5.92 14.08 -0.37
CA GLN A 597 5.03 13.21 -1.14
C GLN A 597 4.92 13.69 -2.58
N PHE A 598 4.29 12.86 -3.43
CA PHE A 598 4.12 13.18 -4.85
C PHE A 598 3.38 14.51 -5.10
N GLN A 599 2.39 14.83 -4.26
CA GLN A 599 1.66 16.09 -4.36
C GLN A 599 2.53 17.27 -3.92
N ASP A 600 3.25 17.14 -2.79
CA ASP A 600 4.16 18.16 -2.29
C ASP A 600 5.21 18.55 -3.35
N LEU A 601 5.79 17.55 -4.04
CA LEU A 601 6.74 17.77 -5.12
C LEU A 601 6.09 18.48 -6.32
N ARG A 602 4.85 18.14 -6.67
CA ARG A 602 4.14 18.83 -7.76
C ARG A 602 3.98 20.31 -7.45
N ASP A 603 3.53 20.64 -6.25
CA ASP A 603 3.34 22.02 -5.81
C ASP A 603 4.68 22.78 -5.83
N ILE A 604 5.77 22.15 -5.36
CA ILE A 604 7.12 22.75 -5.41
C ILE A 604 7.59 22.97 -6.85
N ILE A 605 7.40 22.00 -7.75
CA ILE A 605 7.82 22.13 -9.15
C ILE A 605 7.05 23.24 -9.84
N GLU A 606 5.72 23.32 -9.64
CA GLU A 606 4.88 24.36 -10.23
C GLU A 606 5.33 25.76 -9.80
N VAL A 607 5.61 25.93 -8.50
CA VAL A 607 6.14 27.19 -7.96
C VAL A 607 7.49 27.50 -8.60
N VAL A 608 8.46 26.60 -8.51
CA VAL A 608 9.85 26.86 -8.96
C VAL A 608 9.93 27.10 -10.46
N THR A 609 9.16 26.37 -11.28
CA THR A 609 9.13 26.55 -12.74
C THR A 609 8.38 27.78 -13.22
N SER A 610 7.68 28.49 -12.32
CA SER A 610 7.04 29.78 -12.60
C SER A 610 7.96 30.98 -12.33
N LEU A 611 9.10 30.75 -11.67
CA LEU A 611 10.02 31.80 -11.25
C LEU A 611 11.16 32.00 -12.25
N ASP A 612 11.58 33.25 -12.40
CA ASP A 612 12.83 33.58 -13.06
C ASP A 612 13.98 33.46 -12.04
N MET A 613 14.91 32.57 -12.34
CA MET A 613 15.97 32.11 -11.44
C MET A 613 17.02 33.17 -11.13
N ASP A 614 17.12 34.20 -11.96
CA ASP A 614 18.12 35.25 -11.82
C ASP A 614 17.57 36.46 -11.06
N THR A 615 16.25 36.66 -11.05
CA THR A 615 15.57 37.80 -10.40
C THR A 615 14.77 37.42 -9.17
N SER A 616 14.50 36.13 -8.94
CA SER A 616 13.70 35.64 -7.81
C SER A 616 14.54 35.04 -6.68
N ALA A 617 14.11 35.24 -5.42
CA ALA A 617 14.62 34.54 -4.25
C ALA A 617 13.58 33.58 -3.67
N VAL A 618 14.02 32.41 -3.18
CA VAL A 618 13.14 31.44 -2.51
C VAL A 618 13.62 31.20 -1.10
N ILE A 619 12.71 31.38 -0.14
CA ILE A 619 12.95 31.18 1.28
C ILE A 619 12.13 29.98 1.73
N VAL A 620 12.75 29.02 2.41
CA VAL A 620 12.08 27.79 2.89
C VAL A 620 12.21 27.69 4.40
N ASN A 621 11.09 27.40 5.09
CA ASN A 621 11.14 27.23 6.54
C ASN A 621 10.35 26.01 7.06
N ASP A 622 10.92 25.35 8.09
CA ASP A 622 10.25 24.34 8.92
C ASP A 622 10.37 24.69 10.41
N GLN A 623 10.03 23.76 11.32
CA GLN A 623 10.17 23.96 12.76
C GLN A 623 11.58 24.39 13.21
N LEU A 624 12.63 23.69 12.77
CA LEU A 624 14.02 23.89 13.20
C LEU A 624 14.94 24.44 12.09
N GLY A 625 14.49 24.48 10.84
CA GLY A 625 15.32 24.83 9.69
C GLY A 625 16.28 23.71 9.25
N ARG A 626 16.04 22.47 9.71
CA ARG A 626 16.92 21.31 9.49
C ARG A 626 16.34 20.34 8.47
N GLY A 627 15.73 19.23 8.90
CA GLY A 627 15.40 18.09 8.03
C GLY A 627 14.46 18.40 6.84
N ARG A 628 13.27 18.98 7.08
CA ARG A 628 12.29 19.25 5.99
C ARG A 628 12.79 20.38 5.09
N THR A 629 13.34 21.42 5.71
CA THR A 629 13.91 22.59 5.03
C THR A 629 15.02 22.16 4.09
N THR A 630 16.00 21.41 4.60
CA THR A 630 17.16 20.99 3.80
C THR A 630 16.75 20.08 2.65
N ARG A 631 15.88 19.09 2.88
CA ARG A 631 15.39 18.23 1.79
C ARG A 631 14.65 19.02 0.71
N THR A 632 13.83 20.00 1.11
CA THR A 632 13.13 20.88 0.18
C THR A 632 14.12 21.77 -0.58
N LEU A 633 15.14 22.31 0.08
CA LEU A 633 16.21 23.07 -0.57
C LEU A 633 16.98 22.23 -1.58
N VAL A 634 17.29 20.96 -1.28
CA VAL A 634 17.91 20.02 -2.24
C VAL A 634 17.00 19.80 -3.45
N VAL A 635 15.70 19.58 -3.25
CA VAL A 635 14.72 19.43 -4.35
C VAL A 635 14.69 20.68 -5.23
N ILE A 636 14.60 21.87 -4.62
CA ILE A 636 14.58 23.13 -5.37
C ILE A 636 15.90 23.32 -6.11
N LYS A 637 17.05 23.07 -5.46
CA LYS A 637 18.38 23.16 -6.08
C LYS A 637 18.52 22.26 -7.30
N LEU A 638 18.05 21.01 -7.22
CA LEU A 638 18.02 20.09 -8.34
C LEU A 638 17.18 20.63 -9.50
N LEU A 639 16.02 21.24 -9.22
CA LEU A 639 15.20 21.90 -10.23
C LEU A 639 15.92 23.10 -10.86
N GLN A 640 16.57 23.95 -10.05
CA GLN A 640 17.32 25.10 -10.57
C GLN A 640 18.44 24.65 -11.52
N ASP A 641 19.21 23.63 -11.13
CA ASP A 641 20.32 23.10 -11.91
C ASP A 641 19.83 22.39 -13.18
N TRP A 642 18.73 21.66 -13.09
CA TRP A 642 18.09 21.01 -14.23
C TRP A 642 17.59 22.03 -15.26
N MET A 643 16.98 23.14 -14.81
CA MET A 643 16.58 24.23 -15.70
C MET A 643 17.79 24.92 -16.35
N ARG A 644 18.84 25.24 -15.58
CA ARG A 644 20.06 25.89 -16.08
C ARG A 644 20.86 25.01 -17.06
N SER A 645 20.81 23.70 -16.87
CA SER A 645 21.55 22.73 -17.69
C SER A 645 20.80 22.27 -18.94
N GLY A 646 19.58 22.77 -19.18
CA GLY A 646 18.75 22.36 -20.31
C GLY A 646 18.30 20.90 -20.22
N GLY A 647 18.20 20.35 -19.01
CA GLY A 647 17.73 18.98 -18.77
C GLY A 647 18.80 17.91 -18.65
N THR A 648 20.09 18.27 -18.64
CA THR A 648 21.19 17.29 -18.53
C THR A 648 21.94 17.42 -17.20
N PRO A 649 21.96 16.40 -16.34
CA PRO A 649 22.70 16.46 -15.08
C PRO A 649 24.20 16.66 -15.34
N LYS A 650 24.72 17.85 -15.04
CA LYS A 650 26.15 18.18 -15.09
C LYS A 650 26.67 18.32 -13.66
N ALA A 651 27.29 17.26 -13.15
CA ALA A 651 27.93 17.28 -11.84
C ALA A 651 29.27 16.54 -11.89
N LYS A 652 30.22 17.00 -11.07
CA LYS A 652 31.50 16.29 -10.88
C LYS A 652 31.22 14.91 -10.26
N ARG A 653 32.10 13.95 -10.54
CA ARG A 653 32.03 12.63 -9.92
C ARG A 653 32.07 12.79 -8.40
N SER A 654 31.11 12.18 -7.72
CA SER A 654 31.03 12.23 -6.26
C SER A 654 32.02 11.25 -5.63
N ASP A 655 32.72 11.71 -4.59
CA ASP A 655 33.57 10.88 -3.74
C ASP A 655 32.79 10.20 -2.60
N ARG A 656 31.48 10.51 -2.46
CA ARG A 656 30.63 9.93 -1.42
C ARG A 656 30.36 8.46 -1.70
N GLN A 657 30.38 7.66 -0.63
CA GLN A 657 30.12 6.22 -0.67
C GLN A 657 28.72 5.90 -1.25
N SER A 658 28.58 4.71 -1.83
CA SER A 658 27.30 4.20 -2.35
C SER A 658 26.85 3.00 -1.52
N TYR A 659 25.54 2.75 -1.51
CA TYR A 659 24.91 1.64 -0.81
C TYR A 659 24.46 0.59 -1.83
N VAL A 660 24.33 -0.67 -1.42
CA VAL A 660 23.91 -1.79 -2.30
C VAL A 660 22.60 -1.48 -3.02
N VAL A 661 21.57 -1.07 -2.27
CA VAL A 661 20.25 -0.70 -2.81
C VAL A 661 20.34 0.45 -3.80
N ILE A 662 21.19 1.45 -3.52
CA ILE A 662 21.39 2.60 -4.39
C ILE A 662 22.05 2.13 -5.69
N ASN A 663 23.10 1.31 -5.64
CA ASN A 663 23.72 0.75 -6.85
C ASN A 663 22.76 -0.11 -7.67
N ASN A 664 21.89 -0.90 -7.03
CA ASN A 664 20.82 -1.64 -7.73
C ASN A 664 19.89 -0.67 -8.48
N LEU A 665 19.53 0.47 -7.87
CA LEU A 665 18.78 1.51 -8.55
C LEU A 665 19.57 2.11 -9.73
N LEU A 666 20.84 2.48 -9.54
CA LEU A 666 21.67 3.12 -10.57
C LEU A 666 21.82 2.29 -11.84
N ARG A 667 21.82 0.96 -11.73
CA ARG A 667 21.90 0.03 -12.88
C ARG A 667 20.64 0.04 -13.73
N VAL A 668 19.49 0.29 -13.13
CA VAL A 668 18.16 0.25 -13.78
C VAL A 668 17.81 1.59 -14.42
N VAL A 669 18.35 2.70 -13.90
CA VAL A 669 18.03 4.04 -14.36
C VAL A 669 18.98 4.54 -15.45
N ARG A 670 18.44 5.33 -16.39
CA ARG A 670 19.25 5.97 -17.43
C ARG A 670 20.15 7.03 -16.82
N ASN A 671 21.44 7.03 -17.18
CA ASN A 671 22.45 7.95 -16.63
C ASN A 671 22.53 7.93 -15.10
N GLY A 672 22.42 6.75 -14.48
CA GLY A 672 22.34 6.62 -13.03
C GLY A 672 23.45 7.33 -12.26
N PHE A 673 24.71 7.19 -12.69
CA PHE A 673 25.84 7.83 -12.01
C PHE A 673 25.79 9.35 -12.12
N GLU A 674 25.45 9.89 -13.29
CA GLU A 674 25.30 11.33 -13.49
C GLU A 674 24.17 11.89 -12.63
N VAL A 675 23.06 11.15 -12.51
CA VAL A 675 21.95 11.47 -11.61
C VAL A 675 22.41 11.47 -10.15
N LYS A 676 23.09 10.41 -9.69
CA LYS A 676 23.65 10.34 -8.32
C LYS A 676 24.58 11.51 -8.03
N ASN A 677 25.50 11.80 -8.95
CA ASN A 677 26.46 12.89 -8.80
C ASN A 677 25.75 14.24 -8.66
N ALA A 678 24.68 14.49 -9.42
CA ALA A 678 23.88 15.69 -9.30
C ALA A 678 23.17 15.78 -7.93
N VAL A 679 22.61 14.66 -7.44
CA VAL A 679 21.99 14.58 -6.13
C VAL A 679 23.00 14.82 -5.01
N ASP A 680 24.16 14.16 -5.05
CA ASP A 680 25.23 14.31 -4.04
C ASP A 680 25.78 15.74 -4.00
N ALA A 681 25.94 16.38 -5.16
CA ALA A 681 26.37 17.77 -5.25
C ALA A 681 25.31 18.72 -4.66
N ALA A 682 24.02 18.47 -4.92
CA ALA A 682 22.93 19.26 -4.35
C ALA A 682 22.80 19.07 -2.83
N ILE A 683 22.95 17.83 -2.33
CA ILE A 683 22.98 17.54 -0.88
C ILE A 683 24.13 18.29 -0.22
N THR A 684 25.33 18.19 -0.79
CA THR A 684 26.52 18.85 -0.24
C THR A 684 26.37 20.38 -0.22
N ALA A 685 25.79 20.98 -1.27
CA ALA A 685 25.54 22.41 -1.31
C ALA A 685 24.53 22.89 -0.25
N CYS A 686 23.59 22.03 0.15
CA CYS A 686 22.55 22.34 1.13
C CYS A 686 22.84 21.79 2.54
N GLY A 687 24.01 21.19 2.77
CA GLY A 687 24.30 20.31 3.92
C GLY A 687 24.44 20.99 5.28
N GLU A 688 24.55 22.31 5.37
CA GLU A 688 24.54 23.00 6.67
C GLU A 688 23.10 23.35 7.09
N PRO A 689 22.66 23.16 8.35
CA PRO A 689 23.31 22.42 9.45
C PRO A 689 22.90 20.92 9.50
N PHE A 690 22.44 20.36 8.38
CA PHE A 690 22.00 18.97 8.28
C PHE A 690 22.39 18.37 6.92
N ASP A 691 23.37 17.47 6.90
CA ASP A 691 23.70 16.69 5.71
C ASP A 691 22.97 15.33 5.79
N LEU A 692 22.22 15.00 4.73
CA LEU A 692 21.43 13.78 4.65
C LEU A 692 22.30 12.53 4.67
N LEU A 693 23.42 12.53 3.92
CA LEU A 693 24.31 11.38 3.80
C LEU A 693 25.10 11.17 5.09
N GLU A 694 25.56 12.24 5.74
CA GLU A 694 26.21 12.15 7.06
C GLU A 694 25.22 11.68 8.13
N SER A 695 23.95 12.07 8.05
CA SER A 695 22.93 11.56 8.98
C SER A 695 22.67 10.06 8.83
N ILE A 696 22.86 9.47 7.64
CA ILE A 696 22.75 8.01 7.44
C ILE A 696 23.91 7.32 8.15
N GLU A 697 25.13 7.82 7.94
CA GLU A 697 26.35 7.26 8.52
C GLU A 697 26.37 7.38 10.05
N ASN A 698 25.99 8.54 10.59
CA ASN A 698 25.83 8.73 12.03
C ASN A 698 24.80 7.77 12.63
N ALA A 699 23.68 7.52 11.94
CA ALA A 699 22.66 6.58 12.42
C ALA A 699 23.16 5.13 12.38
N ARG A 700 24.01 4.76 11.42
CA ARG A 700 24.66 3.46 11.35
C ARG A 700 25.63 3.24 12.52
N GLN A 701 26.53 4.19 12.76
CA GLN A 701 27.50 4.14 13.86
C GLN A 701 26.78 4.01 15.21
N GLN A 702 25.77 4.86 15.46
CA GLN A 702 24.97 4.79 16.69
C GLN A 702 24.19 3.46 16.84
N ALA A 703 23.81 2.82 15.73
CA ALA A 703 23.17 1.51 15.75
C ALA A 703 24.16 0.35 16.01
N GLU A 704 25.45 0.54 15.72
CA GLU A 704 26.52 -0.41 16.05
C GLU A 704 26.95 -0.28 17.51
N ASP A 705 26.96 0.95 18.03
CA ASP A 705 27.34 1.25 19.42
C ASP A 705 26.21 0.98 20.45
N SER A 706 24.98 0.79 19.98
CA SER A 706 23.80 0.60 20.84
C SER A 706 23.27 -0.83 20.81
N ASP A 707 22.69 -1.26 21.94
CA ASP A 707 21.99 -2.55 22.05
C ASP A 707 20.47 -2.41 22.27
N GLY A 708 19.74 -3.49 22.00
CA GLY A 708 18.32 -3.63 22.32
C GLY A 708 17.38 -2.64 21.58
N PRO A 709 16.40 -2.01 22.26
CA PRO A 709 15.41 -1.15 21.61
C PRO A 709 16.00 0.14 21.02
N THR A 710 17.09 0.65 21.61
CA THR A 710 17.81 1.83 21.11
C THR A 710 18.45 1.56 19.75
N ARG A 711 19.01 0.36 19.57
CA ARG A 711 19.53 -0.11 18.29
C ARG A 711 18.47 -0.10 17.19
N ALA A 712 17.29 -0.66 17.49
CA ALA A 712 16.18 -0.70 16.53
C ALA A 712 15.70 0.71 16.14
N MET A 713 15.71 1.66 17.08
CA MET A 713 15.38 3.06 16.80
C MET A 713 16.38 3.71 15.82
N TRP A 714 17.69 3.49 16.02
CA TRP A 714 18.73 4.03 15.13
C TRP A 714 18.71 3.39 13.74
N ILE A 715 18.50 2.08 13.65
CA ILE A 715 18.31 1.38 12.36
C ILE A 715 17.11 1.98 11.62
N ALA A 716 15.97 2.14 12.30
CA ALA A 716 14.78 2.72 11.69
C ALA A 716 15.01 4.16 11.21
N ARG A 717 15.82 4.94 11.96
CA ARG A 717 16.23 6.29 11.54
C ARG A 717 17.12 6.24 10.30
N GLY A 718 18.16 5.40 10.29
CA GLY A 718 19.07 5.26 9.15
C GLY A 718 18.34 4.85 7.87
N ILE A 719 17.47 3.84 7.95
CA ILE A 719 16.68 3.37 6.80
C ILE A 719 15.76 4.49 6.28
N ARG A 720 15.16 5.27 7.17
CA ARG A 720 14.32 6.42 6.79
C ARG A 720 15.10 7.50 6.03
N GLU A 721 16.32 7.81 6.45
CA GLU A 721 17.19 8.79 5.77
C GLU A 721 17.67 8.24 4.42
N LEU A 722 18.11 6.97 4.36
CA LEU A 722 18.50 6.29 3.12
C LEU A 722 17.34 6.21 2.12
N ARG A 723 16.12 6.02 2.61
CA ARG A 723 14.90 6.11 1.80
C ARG A 723 14.67 7.51 1.25
N GLY A 724 14.95 8.56 2.02
CA GLY A 724 14.95 9.94 1.51
C GLY A 724 15.92 10.14 0.36
N TYR A 725 17.14 9.60 0.49
CA TYR A 725 18.16 9.64 -0.57
C TYR A 725 17.73 8.85 -1.82
N PHE A 726 17.16 7.65 -1.65
CA PHE A 726 16.59 6.85 -2.73
C PHE A 726 15.54 7.65 -3.54
N PHE A 727 14.62 8.36 -2.86
CA PHE A 727 13.61 9.16 -3.55
C PHE A 727 14.18 10.44 -4.21
N LEU A 728 15.25 11.04 -3.69
CA LEU A 728 15.96 12.13 -4.37
C LEU A 728 16.57 11.66 -5.70
N ILE A 729 17.17 10.46 -5.72
CA ILE A 729 17.68 9.86 -6.95
C ILE A 729 16.54 9.60 -7.94
N LEU A 730 15.43 9.00 -7.50
CA LEU A 730 14.26 8.80 -8.37
C LEU A 730 13.70 10.11 -8.92
N PHE A 731 13.65 11.15 -8.10
CA PHE A 731 13.18 12.47 -8.52
C PHE A 731 14.11 13.06 -9.61
N MET A 732 15.42 12.98 -9.42
CA MET A 732 16.36 13.47 -10.43
C MET A 732 16.41 12.58 -11.69
N CYS A 733 16.19 11.27 -11.57
CA CYS A 733 15.98 10.38 -12.72
C CYS A 733 14.77 10.81 -13.55
N PHE A 734 13.66 11.12 -12.87
CA PHE A 734 12.46 11.63 -13.52
C PHE A 734 12.71 12.96 -14.22
N LEU A 735 13.43 13.90 -13.57
CA LEU A 735 13.86 15.14 -14.24
C LEU A 735 14.76 14.88 -15.44
N ASN A 736 15.67 13.92 -15.39
CA ASN A 736 16.56 13.57 -16.51
C ASN A 736 15.81 12.94 -17.70
N GLU A 737 14.67 12.28 -17.48
CA GLU A 737 13.78 11.81 -18.55
C GLU A 737 12.88 12.93 -19.11
N CYS A 738 12.68 14.00 -18.34
CA CYS A 738 11.88 15.17 -18.73
C CYS A 738 12.75 16.27 -19.35
N ARG A 739 12.25 16.92 -20.40
CA ARG A 739 12.89 18.15 -20.91
C ARG A 739 12.26 19.38 -20.24
N PRO A 740 13.06 20.38 -19.83
CA PRO A 740 12.53 21.61 -19.24
C PRO A 740 11.47 22.32 -20.10
N SER A 741 11.64 22.31 -21.42
CA SER A 741 10.74 22.94 -22.39
C SER A 741 9.35 22.31 -22.45
N THR A 742 9.23 21.01 -22.17
CA THR A 742 7.99 20.23 -22.36
C THR A 742 7.36 19.79 -21.04
N TRP A 743 7.90 20.23 -19.91
CA TRP A 743 7.42 19.85 -18.58
C TRP A 743 5.92 20.15 -18.37
N ARG A 744 5.43 21.31 -18.85
CA ARG A 744 4.01 21.70 -18.71
C ARG A 744 3.08 20.82 -19.55
N GLU A 745 3.52 20.35 -20.72
CA GLU A 745 2.77 19.41 -21.58
C GLU A 745 2.77 17.97 -21.02
N MET A 746 3.76 17.63 -20.17
CA MET A 746 3.76 16.37 -19.41
C MET A 746 2.88 16.41 -18.16
N GLY A 747 2.60 17.60 -17.60
CA GLY A 747 1.59 17.75 -16.53
C GLY A 747 0.22 17.18 -16.92
N THR A 748 -0.09 17.15 -18.23
CA THR A 748 -1.27 16.52 -18.81
C THR A 748 -1.08 15.04 -19.21
N THR A 749 0.15 14.55 -19.36
CA THR A 749 0.43 13.23 -19.96
C THR A 749 0.93 12.18 -18.95
N SER A 750 1.74 12.55 -17.93
CA SER A 750 2.22 11.63 -16.88
C SER A 750 2.81 12.38 -15.68
N SER A 751 2.19 12.28 -14.50
CA SER A 751 2.74 12.84 -13.25
C SER A 751 3.96 12.04 -12.74
N TYR A 752 4.81 12.64 -11.89
CA TYR A 752 5.89 11.91 -11.20
C TYR A 752 5.36 10.65 -10.48
N GLU A 753 4.17 10.72 -9.88
CA GLU A 753 3.52 9.59 -9.24
C GLU A 753 3.20 8.46 -10.22
N THR A 754 2.63 8.80 -11.38
CA THR A 754 2.33 7.85 -12.46
C THR A 754 3.64 7.22 -12.95
N TRP A 755 4.66 8.04 -13.22
CA TRP A 755 5.97 7.58 -13.69
C TRP A 755 6.64 6.57 -12.75
N VAL A 756 6.57 6.78 -11.43
CA VAL A 756 7.08 5.81 -10.43
C VAL A 756 6.20 4.56 -10.38
N LYS A 757 4.86 4.69 -10.43
CA LYS A 757 3.94 3.56 -10.34
C LYS A 757 3.98 2.63 -11.54
N ASP A 758 4.24 3.17 -12.72
CA ASP A 758 4.33 2.42 -13.99
C ASP A 758 5.60 1.56 -14.09
N ARG A 759 6.54 1.71 -13.15
CA ARG A 759 7.80 0.97 -13.10
C ARG A 759 7.85 0.10 -11.83
N PRO A 760 7.33 -1.13 -11.86
CA PRO A 760 7.28 -2.03 -10.70
C PRO A 760 8.63 -2.25 -10.03
N VAL A 761 9.72 -2.22 -10.81
CA VAL A 761 11.10 -2.36 -10.33
C VAL A 761 11.46 -1.41 -9.20
N PHE A 762 10.99 -0.16 -9.23
CA PHE A 762 11.28 0.81 -8.16
C PHE A 762 10.62 0.41 -6.84
N ARG A 763 9.41 -0.18 -6.89
CA ARG A 763 8.72 -0.67 -5.70
C ARG A 763 9.43 -1.91 -5.14
N THR A 764 9.97 -2.77 -5.99
CA THR A 764 10.78 -3.93 -5.57
C THR A 764 12.01 -3.46 -4.80
N ILE A 765 12.82 -2.57 -5.38
CA ILE A 765 14.05 -2.06 -4.75
C ILE A 765 13.73 -1.31 -3.45
N GLN A 766 12.62 -0.55 -3.43
CA GLN A 766 12.16 0.10 -2.19
C GLN A 766 11.79 -0.90 -1.10
N ARG A 767 11.20 -2.06 -1.44
CA ARG A 767 10.90 -3.11 -0.47
C ARG A 767 12.18 -3.78 0.06
N GLU A 768 13.15 -4.03 -0.82
CA GLU A 768 14.48 -4.53 -0.41
C GLU A 768 15.15 -3.58 0.60
N LEU A 769 15.02 -2.26 0.39
CA LEU A 769 15.48 -1.26 1.35
C LEU A 769 14.78 -1.35 2.70
N ASP A 770 13.45 -1.50 2.68
CA ASP A 770 12.64 -1.55 3.90
C ASP A 770 12.88 -2.87 4.69
N ASP A 771 13.24 -3.98 4.01
CA ASP A 771 13.41 -5.32 4.60
C ASP A 771 14.86 -5.64 5.05
N ALA A 772 15.88 -4.98 4.48
CA ALA A 772 17.30 -5.32 4.69
C ALA A 772 17.88 -4.96 6.07
N GLY A 773 17.17 -4.19 6.89
CA GLY A 773 17.61 -3.86 8.25
C GLY A 773 18.94 -3.09 8.28
N ILE A 774 19.89 -3.51 9.13
CA ILE A 774 21.21 -2.84 9.26
C ILE A 774 22.10 -3.07 8.03
N GLU A 775 21.92 -4.17 7.29
CA GLU A 775 22.71 -4.47 6.09
C GLU A 775 22.51 -3.41 5.00
N ALA A 776 21.32 -2.80 4.91
CA ALA A 776 21.05 -1.70 3.98
C ALA A 776 21.90 -0.45 4.26
N LEU A 777 22.29 -0.24 5.52
CA LEU A 777 23.08 0.92 5.93
C LEU A 777 24.58 0.71 5.73
N SER A 778 25.01 -0.51 5.42
CA SER A 778 26.42 -0.81 5.19
C SER A 778 26.87 -0.22 3.85
N PRO A 779 27.84 0.72 3.84
CA PRO A 779 28.38 1.25 2.60
C PRO A 779 29.13 0.17 1.84
N LEU A 780 29.18 0.29 0.51
CA LEU A 780 30.09 -0.47 -0.32
C LEU A 780 31.51 0.07 -0.10
N SER A 781 32.18 -0.35 0.98
CA SER A 781 33.51 0.14 1.35
C SER A 781 34.56 -0.40 0.40
N ARG A 782 35.45 0.41 -0.18
CA ARG A 782 36.50 -0.11 -1.09
C ARG A 782 37.55 -1.03 -0.41
N GLY A 783 37.56 -1.13 0.92
CA GLY A 783 38.57 -1.89 1.69
C GLY A 783 38.08 -3.08 2.51
N ALA A 784 36.77 -3.38 2.55
CA ALA A 784 36.23 -4.41 3.46
C ALA A 784 36.50 -5.87 3.03
N LEU A 785 36.98 -6.10 1.80
CA LEU A 785 37.30 -7.45 1.31
C LEU A 785 38.67 -7.96 1.78
N VAL A 786 39.60 -7.05 2.09
CA VAL A 786 41.02 -7.37 2.39
C VAL A 786 41.20 -8.04 3.77
N GLU A 787 40.21 -7.97 4.66
CA GLU A 787 40.29 -8.62 5.99
C GLU A 787 39.91 -10.11 6.00
N ARG A 788 39.48 -10.70 4.87
CA ARG A 788 38.88 -12.05 4.84
C ARG A 788 39.60 -13.12 3.99
N GLY A 789 40.70 -12.82 3.30
CA GLY A 789 41.30 -13.72 2.29
C GLY A 789 42.79 -14.01 2.43
N THR A 790 43.24 -15.11 1.81
CA THR A 790 44.65 -15.47 1.61
C THR A 790 45.28 -14.68 0.46
N ALA A 791 46.61 -14.50 0.48
CA ALA A 791 47.37 -13.57 -0.36
C ALA A 791 47.15 -13.61 -1.90
N SER A 792 46.62 -14.70 -2.51
CA SER A 792 46.27 -14.72 -3.94
C SER A 792 44.83 -14.27 -4.24
N ASP A 793 43.92 -14.42 -3.28
CA ASP A 793 42.55 -13.92 -3.38
C ASP A 793 42.51 -12.41 -3.16
N ASP A 794 43.50 -11.86 -2.47
CA ASP A 794 43.59 -10.44 -2.14
C ASP A 794 43.76 -9.56 -3.39
N GLU A 795 44.54 -9.97 -4.41
CA GLU A 795 44.71 -9.19 -5.65
C GLU A 795 43.42 -9.16 -6.49
N VAL A 796 42.73 -10.29 -6.57
CA VAL A 796 41.44 -10.41 -7.28
C VAL A 796 40.36 -9.61 -6.55
N ALA A 797 40.30 -9.73 -5.22
CA ALA A 797 39.37 -9.00 -4.38
C ALA A 797 39.62 -7.48 -4.45
N ASP A 798 40.89 -7.06 -4.44
CA ASP A 798 41.28 -5.65 -4.58
C ASP A 798 40.91 -5.11 -5.98
N PHE A 799 41.13 -5.90 -7.03
CA PHE A 799 40.72 -5.54 -8.39
C PHE A 799 39.19 -5.36 -8.49
N VAL A 800 38.41 -6.31 -7.95
CA VAL A 800 36.95 -6.25 -7.94
C VAL A 800 36.43 -5.09 -7.09
N ALA A 801 37.11 -4.72 -6.00
CA ALA A 801 36.76 -3.57 -5.18
C ALA A 801 37.00 -2.23 -5.90
N HIS A 802 37.99 -2.16 -6.79
CA HIS A 802 38.37 -0.96 -7.54
C HIS A 802 37.65 -0.80 -8.90
N ARG A 803 36.79 -1.75 -9.29
CA ARG A 803 35.98 -1.65 -10.51
C ARG A 803 35.13 -0.38 -10.54
N ASP A 804 35.23 0.37 -11.63
CA ASP A 804 34.57 1.66 -11.83
C ASP A 804 33.55 1.69 -12.98
N GLY A 805 33.15 0.51 -13.47
CA GLY A 805 32.14 0.35 -14.51
C GLY A 805 30.74 0.77 -14.05
N ARG A 806 29.87 1.07 -15.03
CA ARG A 806 28.48 1.47 -14.76
C ARG A 806 27.63 0.30 -14.27
N ILE A 807 27.73 -0.85 -14.92
CA ILE A 807 27.09 -2.10 -14.56
C ILE A 807 28.09 -3.01 -13.84
N LEU A 808 29.29 -3.17 -14.42
CA LEU A 808 30.42 -3.88 -13.79
C LEU A 808 31.12 -2.96 -12.78
N SER A 809 30.38 -2.60 -11.74
CA SER A 809 30.81 -1.71 -10.66
C SER A 809 31.64 -2.46 -9.61
N ALA A 810 32.20 -1.72 -8.64
CA ALA A 810 32.75 -2.29 -7.42
C ALA A 810 31.79 -3.34 -6.81
N TYR A 811 32.36 -4.42 -6.26
CA TYR A 811 31.64 -5.56 -5.68
C TYR A 811 30.83 -6.40 -6.67
N SER A 812 31.03 -6.24 -7.97
CA SER A 812 30.40 -7.10 -8.98
C SER A 812 31.42 -7.90 -9.77
N LEU A 813 31.02 -9.13 -10.12
CA LEU A 813 31.82 -10.04 -10.90
C LEU A 813 31.04 -10.63 -12.09
N LEU A 814 31.77 -11.07 -13.10
CA LEU A 814 31.23 -11.81 -14.24
C LEU A 814 31.53 -13.30 -14.03
N LYS A 815 30.46 -14.07 -13.83
CA LYS A 815 30.53 -15.51 -13.62
C LYS A 815 30.08 -16.25 -14.88
N SER A 816 30.76 -17.34 -15.24
CA SER A 816 30.30 -18.29 -16.25
C SER A 816 28.90 -18.80 -15.88
N ASP A 817 27.97 -18.68 -16.82
CA ASP A 817 26.62 -19.22 -16.68
C ASP A 817 26.58 -20.74 -16.96
N PHE A 818 27.70 -21.29 -17.47
CA PHE A 818 27.87 -22.69 -17.83
C PHE A 818 28.75 -23.39 -16.79
N PHE A 819 28.14 -24.23 -15.94
CA PHE A 819 28.80 -24.89 -14.79
C PHE A 819 28.49 -26.40 -14.72
N SER A 820 29.20 -27.15 -13.88
CA SER A 820 28.99 -28.59 -13.68
C SER A 820 27.59 -28.90 -13.13
N GLY A 821 26.95 -29.98 -13.58
CA GLY A 821 25.60 -30.34 -13.13
C GLY A 821 24.44 -29.57 -13.78
N LEU A 822 24.72 -28.67 -14.73
CA LEU A 822 23.68 -27.93 -15.47
C LEU A 822 22.77 -28.85 -16.32
N GLN A 823 23.30 -29.98 -16.80
CA GLN A 823 22.59 -30.94 -17.66
C GLN A 823 21.92 -32.05 -16.84
N LYS A 824 20.60 -32.23 -17.03
CA LYS A 824 19.86 -33.38 -16.54
C LYS A 824 20.15 -34.59 -17.42
N MET A 825 20.79 -35.61 -16.85
CA MET A 825 21.24 -36.79 -17.60
C MET A 825 20.09 -37.69 -18.09
N SER A 826 18.91 -37.60 -17.48
CA SER A 826 17.74 -38.41 -17.83
C SER A 826 16.97 -37.93 -19.07
N LEU A 827 17.36 -36.80 -19.69
CA LEU A 827 16.66 -36.29 -20.87
C LEU A 827 17.03 -37.10 -22.12
N PRO A 828 16.05 -37.46 -22.97
CA PRO A 828 16.26 -38.33 -24.13
C PRO A 828 17.00 -37.63 -25.27
N GLU A 829 16.82 -36.31 -25.42
CA GLU A 829 17.47 -35.51 -26.45
C GLU A 829 18.59 -34.66 -25.86
N ARG A 830 19.71 -34.56 -26.58
CA ARG A 830 20.89 -33.79 -26.17
C ARG A 830 21.41 -32.97 -27.35
N VAL A 831 21.76 -31.72 -27.05
CA VAL A 831 22.40 -30.80 -27.99
C VAL A 831 23.60 -30.21 -27.26
N ASP A 832 24.81 -30.52 -27.75
CA ASP A 832 26.04 -30.05 -27.11
C ASP A 832 26.04 -28.51 -27.03
N GLY A 833 26.40 -27.98 -25.87
CA GLY A 833 26.39 -26.54 -25.61
C GLY A 833 25.00 -25.91 -25.47
N SER A 834 23.90 -26.69 -25.47
CA SER A 834 22.53 -26.23 -25.17
C SER A 834 21.92 -27.10 -24.05
N PRO A 835 22.13 -26.73 -22.78
CA PRO A 835 21.73 -27.55 -21.63
C PRO A 835 20.22 -27.79 -21.56
N ASN A 836 19.80 -28.95 -21.04
CA ASN A 836 18.39 -29.30 -20.80
C ASN A 836 17.44 -29.09 -22.00
N PHE A 837 17.98 -29.21 -23.21
CA PHE A 837 17.22 -29.13 -24.45
C PHE A 837 16.13 -30.22 -24.50
N ARG A 838 14.89 -29.83 -24.78
CA ARG A 838 13.74 -30.73 -24.91
C ARG A 838 12.68 -30.12 -25.81
N ARG A 839 11.81 -30.97 -26.36
CA ARG A 839 10.63 -30.57 -27.14
C ARG A 839 9.38 -31.30 -26.65
N VAL A 840 8.23 -30.64 -26.75
CA VAL A 840 6.92 -31.18 -26.40
C VAL A 840 5.88 -30.74 -27.45
N PRO A 841 4.99 -31.63 -27.92
CA PRO A 841 3.87 -31.26 -28.80
C PRO A 841 2.89 -30.28 -28.12
N LEU A 842 2.47 -29.25 -28.87
CA LEU A 842 1.48 -28.29 -28.37
C LEU A 842 0.04 -28.83 -28.49
N SER A 843 -0.27 -29.58 -29.56
CA SER A 843 -1.57 -30.24 -29.76
C SER A 843 -1.62 -31.61 -29.07
N THR A 844 -2.78 -31.97 -28.52
CA THR A 844 -3.01 -33.23 -27.81
C THR A 844 -3.24 -34.43 -28.73
N THR A 845 -3.70 -34.22 -29.97
CA THR A 845 -3.91 -35.30 -30.96
C THR A 845 -2.59 -35.85 -31.49
N ALA A 846 -1.60 -34.97 -31.71
CA ALA A 846 -0.24 -35.36 -32.09
C ALA A 846 0.49 -36.16 -31.00
N ALA A 847 0.13 -36.00 -29.72
CA ALA A 847 0.73 -36.74 -28.61
C ALA A 847 0.28 -38.21 -28.57
N THR A 848 -0.98 -38.49 -28.92
CA THR A 848 -1.50 -39.87 -29.07
C THR A 848 -0.84 -40.60 -30.24
N ASP A 849 -0.63 -39.90 -31.37
CA ASP A 849 0.06 -40.49 -32.54
C ASP A 849 1.54 -40.77 -32.25
N LEU A 850 2.23 -39.88 -31.53
CA LEU A 850 3.62 -40.11 -31.09
C LEU A 850 3.74 -41.24 -30.07
N ALA A 851 2.78 -41.39 -29.15
CA ALA A 851 2.76 -42.49 -28.18
C ALA A 851 2.50 -43.86 -28.84
N GLN A 852 1.64 -43.90 -29.87
CA GLN A 852 1.41 -45.11 -30.68
C GLN A 852 2.59 -45.43 -31.62
N SER A 853 3.27 -44.39 -32.13
CA SER A 853 4.47 -44.54 -32.97
C SER A 853 5.71 -44.96 -32.19
N ALA A 854 5.84 -44.54 -30.91
CA ALA A 854 6.95 -44.96 -30.04
C ALA A 854 6.92 -46.47 -29.73
N ALA A 855 5.77 -47.12 -29.85
CA ALA A 855 5.63 -48.57 -29.72
C ALA A 855 6.01 -49.35 -30.99
N SER A 856 6.16 -48.68 -32.15
CA SER A 856 6.49 -49.31 -33.43
C SER A 856 7.65 -48.63 -34.14
N SER A 857 8.87 -49.12 -33.87
CA SER A 857 10.11 -48.97 -34.65
C SER A 857 10.82 -47.60 -34.66
N LEU A 858 12.14 -47.66 -34.46
CA LEU A 858 13.09 -46.57 -34.73
C LEU A 858 13.09 -46.24 -36.23
N SER A 859 12.29 -45.27 -36.63
CA SER A 859 12.54 -44.51 -37.86
C SER A 859 12.24 -43.04 -37.62
N THR A 860 13.07 -42.20 -38.23
CA THR A 860 12.97 -40.75 -38.31
C THR A 860 11.63 -40.30 -38.90
N ALA A 861 10.58 -40.27 -38.09
CA ALA A 861 9.33 -39.60 -38.43
C ALA A 861 9.47 -38.11 -38.07
N GLN A 862 9.62 -37.26 -39.10
CA GLN A 862 9.35 -35.83 -38.99
C GLN A 862 7.87 -35.68 -38.56
N GLY A 863 7.64 -35.50 -37.27
CA GLY A 863 6.29 -35.22 -36.74
C GLY A 863 5.80 -33.88 -37.26
N HIS A 864 4.82 -33.90 -38.15
CA HIS A 864 4.11 -32.71 -38.61
C HIS A 864 3.15 -32.24 -37.51
N GLY A 865 3.51 -31.14 -36.84
CA GLY A 865 2.68 -30.49 -35.84
C GLY A 865 3.44 -29.42 -35.05
N PRO A 866 2.74 -28.50 -34.36
CA PRO A 866 3.34 -27.40 -33.63
C PRO A 866 4.05 -27.88 -32.36
N LEU A 867 5.29 -27.42 -32.17
CA LEU A 867 6.18 -27.85 -31.08
C LEU A 867 6.59 -26.70 -30.18
N VAL A 868 6.75 -27.00 -28.89
CA VAL A 868 7.39 -26.09 -27.92
C VAL A 868 8.68 -26.70 -27.39
N TYR A 869 9.73 -25.88 -27.38
CA TYR A 869 11.08 -26.25 -26.99
C TYR A 869 11.47 -25.55 -25.68
N GLY A 870 12.26 -26.24 -24.86
CA GLY A 870 12.85 -25.68 -23.65
C GLY A 870 14.35 -25.96 -23.60
N SER A 871 15.14 -24.97 -23.19
CA SER A 871 16.58 -25.12 -22.95
C SER A 871 17.06 -24.25 -21.77
N GLY A 872 18.22 -24.57 -21.22
CA GLY A 872 19.05 -23.65 -20.43
C GLY A 872 19.77 -22.66 -21.33
N MET A 873 20.64 -21.82 -20.76
CA MET A 873 21.35 -20.82 -21.56
C MET A 873 22.35 -21.53 -22.51
N PRO A 874 22.17 -21.41 -23.84
CA PRO A 874 23.08 -22.06 -24.78
C PRO A 874 24.35 -21.22 -24.97
N THR A 875 25.43 -21.87 -25.36
CA THR A 875 26.60 -21.25 -26.01
C THR A 875 26.24 -20.82 -27.43
N VAL A 876 27.05 -19.97 -28.08
CA VAL A 876 26.80 -19.54 -29.47
C VAL A 876 26.70 -20.75 -30.41
N ASP A 877 27.61 -21.71 -30.30
CA ASP A 877 27.57 -22.93 -31.12
C ASP A 877 26.44 -23.88 -30.73
N GLY A 878 26.11 -23.93 -29.44
CA GLY A 878 24.96 -24.69 -28.94
C GLY A 878 23.64 -24.16 -29.48
N LEU A 879 23.49 -22.84 -29.57
CA LEU A 879 22.33 -22.19 -30.19
C LEU A 879 22.22 -22.54 -31.67
N ARG A 880 23.33 -22.50 -32.42
CA ARG A 880 23.36 -22.89 -33.83
C ARG A 880 22.89 -24.34 -34.02
N ARG A 881 23.44 -25.28 -33.26
CA ARG A 881 23.03 -26.70 -33.29
C ARG A 881 21.57 -26.89 -32.89
N ALA A 882 21.08 -26.13 -31.91
CA ALA A 882 19.67 -26.18 -31.50
C ALA A 882 18.74 -25.70 -32.62
N LEU A 883 19.06 -24.59 -33.29
CA LEU A 883 18.29 -24.06 -34.42
C LEU A 883 18.28 -25.00 -35.63
N GLU A 884 19.42 -25.66 -35.93
CA GLU A 884 19.48 -26.72 -36.94
C GLU A 884 18.55 -27.89 -36.58
N LYS A 885 18.57 -28.33 -35.32
CA LYS A 885 17.68 -29.39 -34.82
C LYS A 885 16.19 -29.04 -34.91
N MET A 886 15.85 -27.75 -34.78
CA MET A 886 14.49 -27.22 -34.95
C MET A 886 14.07 -27.01 -36.41
N ASN A 887 14.95 -27.31 -37.38
CA ASN A 887 14.75 -26.98 -38.79
C ASN A 887 14.45 -25.49 -39.03
N ALA A 888 15.11 -24.60 -38.27
CA ALA A 888 14.82 -23.17 -38.26
C ALA A 888 15.17 -22.43 -39.58
N ARG A 889 15.72 -23.12 -40.58
CA ARG A 889 15.92 -22.56 -41.92
C ARG A 889 14.63 -22.54 -42.73
N GLU A 890 13.75 -23.51 -42.48
CA GLU A 890 12.45 -23.65 -43.15
C GLU A 890 11.31 -23.18 -42.26
N THR A 891 11.36 -23.53 -40.97
CA THR A 891 10.36 -23.21 -39.95
C THR A 891 10.71 -21.92 -39.22
N LYS A 892 9.71 -21.06 -39.00
CA LYS A 892 9.89 -19.87 -38.15
C LYS A 892 9.94 -20.29 -36.69
N VAL A 893 11.01 -19.93 -35.99
CA VAL A 893 11.19 -20.21 -34.55
C VAL A 893 11.06 -18.92 -33.76
N LEU A 894 10.05 -18.83 -32.90
CA LEU A 894 9.99 -17.76 -31.91
C LEU A 894 10.88 -18.15 -30.72
N TRP A 895 11.96 -17.41 -30.46
CA TRP A 895 12.82 -17.63 -29.31
C TRP A 895 12.58 -16.61 -28.19
N GLN A 896 12.28 -17.08 -26.98
CA GLN A 896 11.99 -16.28 -25.80
C GLN A 896 13.01 -16.54 -24.69
N SER A 897 13.78 -15.51 -24.34
CA SER A 897 14.63 -15.56 -23.14
C SER A 897 13.90 -15.01 -21.93
N LEU A 898 13.73 -15.84 -20.90
CA LEU A 898 13.02 -15.49 -19.66
C LEU A 898 13.94 -14.88 -18.58
N ARG A 899 15.17 -14.54 -18.92
CA ARG A 899 16.14 -14.02 -17.93
C ARG A 899 15.87 -12.56 -17.61
N GLU A 900 15.90 -12.23 -16.32
CA GLU A 900 15.95 -10.83 -15.87
C GLU A 900 17.40 -10.34 -15.74
N GLU A 901 18.34 -11.28 -15.59
CA GLU A 901 19.75 -10.97 -15.37
C GLU A 901 20.40 -10.55 -16.72
N PRO A 902 21.26 -9.51 -16.72
CA PRO A 902 22.04 -9.14 -17.91
C PRO A 902 23.05 -10.25 -18.22
N VAL A 903 23.11 -10.66 -19.49
CA VAL A 903 24.01 -11.71 -19.98
C VAL A 903 24.95 -11.13 -21.03
N LEU A 904 26.21 -11.53 -21.00
CA LEU A 904 27.16 -11.30 -22.09
C LEU A 904 27.76 -12.61 -22.57
N PHE A 905 27.91 -12.74 -23.87
CA PHE A 905 28.70 -13.79 -24.48
C PHE A 905 30.14 -13.33 -24.60
N VAL A 906 31.05 -14.14 -24.08
CA VAL A 906 32.49 -13.88 -24.06
C VAL A 906 33.16 -15.15 -24.58
N SER A 907 33.91 -15.04 -25.68
CA SER A 907 34.50 -16.20 -26.39
C SER A 907 33.44 -17.27 -26.75
N GLY A 908 32.21 -16.82 -27.10
CA GLY A 908 31.08 -17.69 -27.40
C GLY A 908 30.38 -18.34 -26.21
N ARG A 909 30.82 -18.08 -24.97
CA ARG A 909 30.25 -18.61 -23.72
C ARG A 909 29.45 -17.55 -22.95
N PRO A 910 28.26 -17.90 -22.43
CA PRO A 910 27.44 -16.96 -21.67
C PRO A 910 27.99 -16.71 -20.26
N HIS A 911 28.05 -15.44 -19.87
CA HIS A 911 28.47 -14.94 -18.56
C HIS A 911 27.40 -14.02 -17.97
N VAL A 912 27.24 -14.06 -16.65
CA VAL A 912 26.22 -13.31 -15.91
C VAL A 912 26.84 -12.47 -14.79
N LEU A 913 26.23 -11.32 -14.52
CA LEU A 913 26.61 -10.46 -13.40
C LEU A 913 26.21 -11.07 -12.05
N ARG A 914 27.12 -11.03 -11.08
CA ARG A 914 26.94 -11.47 -9.69
C ARG A 914 27.52 -10.47 -8.71
N LEU A 915 27.07 -10.51 -7.46
CA LEU A 915 27.73 -9.80 -6.36
C LEU A 915 28.87 -10.65 -5.79
N PHE A 916 29.95 -10.00 -5.38
CA PHE A 916 31.14 -10.68 -4.87
C PHE A 916 30.91 -11.42 -3.55
N ASP A 917 30.07 -10.88 -2.67
CA ASP A 917 29.71 -11.49 -1.38
C ASP A 917 28.73 -12.68 -1.53
N ARG A 918 27.98 -12.73 -2.63
CA ARG A 918 26.99 -13.78 -2.94
C ARG A 918 27.13 -14.26 -4.38
N PRO A 919 28.28 -14.88 -4.74
CA PRO A 919 28.60 -15.18 -6.14
C PRO A 919 27.70 -16.27 -6.75
N LEU A 920 27.02 -17.06 -5.90
CA LEU A 920 26.09 -18.11 -6.31
C LEU A 920 24.63 -17.64 -6.41
N GLU A 921 24.28 -16.46 -5.86
CA GLU A 921 22.90 -15.96 -5.89
C GLU A 921 22.66 -15.00 -7.07
N ASN A 922 21.46 -15.05 -7.66
CA ASN A 922 21.07 -14.12 -8.71
C ASN A 922 20.91 -12.70 -8.16
N VAL A 923 21.40 -11.69 -8.89
CA VAL A 923 21.02 -10.29 -8.63
C VAL A 923 19.59 -10.11 -9.10
N ILE A 924 18.66 -10.09 -8.15
CA ILE A 924 17.24 -9.99 -8.43
C ILE A 924 16.87 -8.52 -8.69
N THR A 925 16.08 -8.26 -9.72
CA THR A 925 15.59 -6.90 -10.02
C THR A 925 14.17 -7.00 -10.57
N THR A 926 13.28 -7.56 -9.74
CA THR A 926 11.93 -7.97 -10.14
C THR A 926 11.14 -6.80 -10.74
N GLY A 927 10.59 -7.03 -11.93
CA GLY A 927 9.76 -6.05 -12.65
C GLY A 927 10.55 -5.10 -13.54
N VAL A 928 11.82 -5.40 -13.82
CA VAL A 928 12.63 -4.72 -14.85
C VAL A 928 12.03 -4.95 -16.25
N THR A 929 12.12 -3.95 -17.12
CA THR A 929 11.61 -4.06 -18.51
C THR A 929 12.67 -4.65 -19.44
N THR A 930 12.24 -5.24 -20.56
CA THR A 930 13.15 -5.75 -21.61
C THR A 930 14.13 -4.68 -22.09
N ALA A 931 13.63 -3.47 -22.37
CA ALA A 931 14.46 -2.37 -22.85
C ALA A 931 15.53 -1.97 -21.82
N THR A 932 15.21 -2.04 -20.53
CA THR A 932 16.18 -1.75 -19.46
C THR A 932 17.27 -2.81 -19.39
N VAL A 933 16.91 -4.10 -19.40
CA VAL A 933 17.90 -5.19 -19.32
C VAL A 933 18.85 -5.16 -20.53
N GLU A 934 18.32 -4.95 -21.73
CA GLU A 934 19.15 -4.87 -22.94
C GLU A 934 20.07 -3.63 -22.93
N ALA A 935 19.59 -2.50 -22.40
CA ALA A 935 20.46 -1.34 -22.19
C ALA A 935 21.58 -1.64 -21.18
N MET A 936 21.28 -2.40 -20.12
CA MET A 936 22.29 -2.88 -19.16
C MET A 936 23.30 -3.81 -19.84
N GLU A 937 22.88 -4.72 -20.71
CA GLU A 937 23.79 -5.61 -21.46
C GLU A 937 24.74 -4.81 -22.37
N VAL A 938 24.22 -3.78 -23.05
CA VAL A 938 25.04 -2.87 -23.88
C VAL A 938 26.05 -2.09 -23.04
N GLU A 939 25.64 -1.54 -21.89
CA GLU A 939 26.57 -0.83 -20.99
C GLU A 939 27.57 -1.78 -20.34
N LEU A 940 27.16 -3.00 -19.98
CA LEU A 940 28.05 -4.03 -19.45
C LEU A 940 29.12 -4.43 -20.48
N LYS A 941 28.76 -4.52 -21.76
CA LYS A 941 29.73 -4.73 -22.86
C LYS A 941 30.75 -3.59 -22.92
N LYS A 942 30.30 -2.34 -22.82
CA LYS A 942 31.20 -1.16 -22.80
C LYS A 942 32.12 -1.16 -21.58
N ASP A 943 31.60 -1.54 -20.41
CA ASP A 943 32.41 -1.66 -19.19
C ASP A 943 33.51 -2.70 -19.36
N LEU A 944 33.17 -3.89 -19.88
CA LEU A 944 34.15 -4.97 -20.08
C LEU A 944 35.21 -4.60 -21.14
N LEU A 945 34.82 -3.90 -22.21
CA LEU A 945 35.75 -3.37 -23.20
C LEU A 945 36.72 -2.34 -22.60
N ARG A 946 36.24 -1.44 -21.74
CA ARG A 946 37.10 -0.50 -21.03
C ARG A 946 38.03 -1.18 -20.03
N GLU A 947 37.53 -2.19 -19.30
CA GLU A 947 38.34 -2.99 -18.40
C GLU A 947 39.48 -3.66 -19.17
N ARG A 948 39.16 -4.32 -20.30
CA ARG A 948 40.12 -4.93 -21.23
C ARG A 948 41.21 -3.97 -21.71
N GLU A 949 40.84 -2.74 -22.07
CA GLU A 949 41.80 -1.72 -22.51
C GLU A 949 42.77 -1.34 -21.39
N LYS A 950 42.30 -1.24 -20.14
CA LYS A 950 43.14 -0.93 -18.96
C LYS A 950 44.09 -2.08 -18.59
N THR A 951 43.69 -3.32 -18.80
CA THR A 951 44.41 -4.54 -18.40
C THR A 951 45.26 -5.16 -19.52
N GLY A 952 45.43 -4.47 -20.65
CA GLY A 952 46.27 -4.93 -21.75
C GLY A 952 45.71 -6.12 -22.54
N GLY A 953 44.38 -6.22 -22.68
CA GLY A 953 43.72 -7.24 -23.50
C GLY A 953 43.07 -8.39 -22.74
N LYS A 954 43.27 -8.46 -21.41
CA LYS A 954 42.75 -9.53 -20.54
C LYS A 954 41.50 -9.09 -19.79
N VAL A 955 40.58 -9.99 -19.50
CA VAL A 955 39.42 -9.69 -18.63
C VAL A 955 39.32 -10.71 -17.51
N LEU A 956 38.80 -10.28 -16.36
CA LEU A 956 38.65 -11.12 -15.19
C LEU A 956 37.26 -11.77 -15.17
N LEU A 957 37.23 -13.07 -15.45
CA LEU A 957 36.04 -13.93 -15.44
C LEU A 957 36.10 -14.88 -14.24
N HIS A 958 34.95 -15.41 -13.85
CA HIS A 958 34.86 -16.35 -12.74
C HIS A 958 34.15 -17.62 -13.19
N ASP A 959 34.64 -18.79 -12.80
CA ASP A 959 34.00 -20.07 -13.08
C ASP A 959 33.60 -20.79 -11.79
N GLU A 960 32.64 -21.69 -11.89
CA GLU A 960 32.17 -22.49 -10.77
C GLU A 960 32.71 -23.91 -10.87
N ILE A 961 33.46 -24.32 -9.85
CA ILE A 961 34.07 -25.64 -9.75
C ILE A 961 33.44 -26.37 -8.57
N GLU A 962 33.07 -27.64 -8.78
CA GLU A 962 32.57 -28.51 -7.72
C GLU A 962 33.74 -29.23 -7.04
N GLU A 963 33.99 -28.90 -5.77
CA GLU A 963 35.00 -29.54 -4.93
C GLU A 963 34.32 -30.20 -3.72
N ASN A 964 34.45 -31.52 -3.58
CA ASN A 964 33.93 -32.30 -2.44
C ASN A 964 32.41 -32.10 -2.17
N GLY A 965 31.62 -31.85 -3.21
CA GLY A 965 30.18 -31.58 -3.11
C GLY A 965 29.83 -30.15 -2.67
N SER A 966 30.81 -29.26 -2.58
CA SER A 966 30.64 -27.80 -2.39
C SER A 966 31.05 -27.07 -3.66
N PHE A 967 30.31 -26.04 -4.04
CA PHE A 967 30.61 -25.21 -5.21
C PHE A 967 31.48 -24.03 -4.78
N THR A 968 32.68 -23.91 -5.35
CA THR A 968 33.59 -22.78 -5.15
C THR A 968 33.72 -21.98 -6.43
N VAL A 969 33.91 -20.67 -6.32
CA VAL A 969 34.02 -19.77 -7.47
C VAL A 969 35.47 -19.35 -7.62
N THR A 970 36.08 -19.67 -8.75
CA THR A 970 37.50 -19.40 -9.04
C THR A 970 37.61 -18.29 -10.09
N ALA A 971 38.49 -17.33 -9.85
CA ALA A 971 38.75 -16.23 -10.79
C ALA A 971 39.83 -16.59 -11.82
N MET A 972 39.64 -16.16 -13.06
CA MET A 972 40.50 -16.47 -14.21
C MET A 972 40.69 -15.24 -15.09
N TRP A 973 41.93 -14.96 -15.49
CA TRP A 973 42.24 -13.94 -16.49
C TRP A 973 42.28 -14.57 -17.88
N GLU A 974 41.39 -14.13 -18.77
CA GLU A 974 41.32 -14.61 -20.15
C GLU A 974 41.65 -13.48 -21.13
N GLU A 975 42.45 -13.76 -22.15
CA GLU A 975 42.77 -12.81 -23.23
C GLU A 975 41.70 -12.92 -24.33
N ILE A 976 41.03 -11.80 -24.63
CA ILE A 976 39.80 -11.81 -25.42
C ILE A 976 39.87 -10.74 -26.51
N GLN A 977 39.34 -10.99 -27.71
CA GLN A 977 39.24 -9.96 -28.74
C GLN A 977 37.95 -9.14 -28.59
N PRO A 978 37.92 -7.86 -29.01
CA PRO A 978 36.71 -7.03 -28.89
C PRO A 978 35.50 -7.62 -29.62
N THR A 979 35.72 -8.40 -30.69
CA THR A 979 34.70 -9.10 -31.47
C THR A 979 34.06 -10.27 -30.72
N ASP A 980 34.73 -10.81 -29.70
CA ASP A 980 34.28 -11.99 -28.96
C ASP A 980 33.36 -11.63 -27.78
N ILE A 981 33.14 -10.33 -27.54
CA ILE A 981 32.23 -9.81 -26.51
C ILE A 981 30.92 -9.39 -27.19
N LEU A 982 29.89 -10.21 -27.04
CA LEU A 982 28.60 -10.05 -27.70
C LEU A 982 27.45 -10.00 -26.71
N THR A 983 26.46 -9.16 -26.99
CA THR A 983 25.15 -9.20 -26.30
C THR A 983 24.28 -10.32 -26.88
N PRO A 984 23.27 -10.82 -26.14
CA PRO A 984 22.33 -11.79 -26.67
C PRO A 984 21.68 -11.32 -27.98
N ARG A 985 21.25 -10.05 -28.06
CA ARG A 985 20.67 -9.45 -29.27
C ARG A 985 21.61 -9.57 -30.48
N GLU A 986 22.89 -9.29 -30.29
CA GLU A 986 23.92 -9.43 -31.34
C GLU A 986 24.07 -10.90 -31.77
N VAL A 987 24.09 -11.85 -30.82
CA VAL A 987 24.17 -13.30 -31.13
C VAL A 987 22.99 -13.75 -32.00
N TYR A 988 21.75 -13.37 -31.67
CA TYR A 988 20.60 -13.74 -32.52
C TYR A 988 20.62 -13.03 -33.88
N THR A 989 21.16 -11.81 -33.96
CA THR A 989 21.35 -11.11 -35.23
C THR A 989 22.35 -11.87 -36.11
N ILE A 990 23.42 -12.42 -35.53
CA ILE A 990 24.37 -13.30 -36.23
C ILE A 990 23.66 -14.55 -36.76
N MET A 991 22.83 -15.21 -35.95
CA MET A 991 22.05 -16.38 -36.41
C MET A 991 21.10 -16.06 -37.57
N GLN A 992 20.46 -14.88 -37.55
CA GLN A 992 19.62 -14.41 -38.66
C GLN A 992 20.44 -14.20 -39.94
N ASN A 993 21.62 -13.61 -39.83
CA ASN A 993 22.54 -13.41 -40.96
C ASN A 993 23.08 -14.73 -41.52
N GLU A 994 23.20 -15.77 -40.69
CA GLU A 994 23.54 -17.15 -41.11
C GLU A 994 22.37 -17.88 -41.81
N GLY A 995 21.20 -17.25 -41.94
CA GLY A 995 20.03 -17.75 -42.66
C GLY A 995 19.03 -18.53 -41.81
N PHE A 996 19.08 -18.43 -40.47
CA PHE A 996 18.06 -19.00 -39.60
C PHE A 996 16.87 -18.05 -39.43
N ARG A 997 15.63 -18.57 -39.54
CA ARG A 997 14.37 -17.84 -39.33
C ARG A 997 13.99 -17.78 -37.86
N VAL A 998 14.88 -17.22 -37.03
CA VAL A 998 14.67 -17.04 -35.60
C VAL A 998 14.21 -15.62 -35.28
N ASP A 999 13.15 -15.50 -34.48
CA ASP A 999 12.68 -14.22 -33.95
C ASP A 999 12.93 -14.18 -32.44
N TYR A 1000 13.89 -13.34 -32.01
CA TYR A 1000 14.32 -13.27 -30.61
C TYR A 1000 13.65 -12.13 -29.84
N GLU A 1001 13.16 -12.45 -28.64
CA GLU A 1001 12.76 -11.44 -27.66
C GLU A 1001 13.12 -11.88 -26.25
N ARG A 1002 13.43 -10.91 -25.40
CA ARG A 1002 13.65 -11.11 -23.98
C ARG A 1002 12.39 -10.70 -23.20
N LEU A 1003 11.98 -11.56 -22.26
CA LEU A 1003 10.84 -11.39 -21.37
C LEU A 1003 11.34 -11.60 -19.93
N PRO A 1004 11.83 -10.56 -19.25
CA PRO A 1004 12.49 -10.71 -17.95
C PRO A 1004 11.53 -11.27 -16.90
N VAL A 1005 11.85 -12.45 -16.37
CA VAL A 1005 11.13 -13.11 -15.28
C VAL A 1005 12.08 -13.37 -14.13
N THR A 1006 11.67 -12.92 -12.94
CA THR A 1006 12.39 -13.15 -11.69
C THR A 1006 12.55 -14.63 -11.42
N ASP A 1007 13.73 -15.03 -10.97
CA ASP A 1007 13.97 -16.42 -10.62
C ASP A 1007 13.05 -16.89 -9.49
N GLU A 1008 12.60 -18.14 -9.55
CA GLU A 1008 11.69 -18.77 -8.58
C GLU A 1008 10.29 -18.13 -8.40
N GLN A 1009 10.02 -16.96 -8.97
CA GLN A 1009 8.72 -16.29 -8.90
C GLN A 1009 7.85 -16.55 -10.15
N SER A 1010 6.57 -16.18 -10.08
CA SER A 1010 5.67 -16.20 -11.24
C SER A 1010 5.97 -15.01 -12.17
N PRO A 1011 5.84 -15.16 -13.50
CA PRO A 1011 5.88 -14.02 -14.41
C PRO A 1011 4.86 -12.95 -14.00
N ILE A 1012 5.24 -11.67 -14.11
CA ILE A 1012 4.29 -10.58 -13.88
C ILE A 1012 3.16 -10.62 -14.93
N PRO A 1013 1.95 -10.13 -14.63
CA PRO A 1013 0.82 -10.25 -15.55
C PRO A 1013 1.04 -9.66 -16.96
N GLY A 1014 1.88 -8.63 -17.09
CA GLY A 1014 2.27 -8.07 -18.39
C GLY A 1014 3.08 -9.02 -19.27
N VAL A 1015 3.89 -9.89 -18.66
CA VAL A 1015 4.63 -10.93 -19.39
C VAL A 1015 3.65 -11.93 -20.00
N PHE A 1016 2.66 -12.41 -19.24
CA PHE A 1016 1.62 -13.29 -19.79
C PHE A 1016 0.85 -12.65 -20.95
N SER A 1017 0.51 -11.36 -20.83
CA SER A 1017 -0.13 -10.60 -21.93
C SER A 1017 0.77 -10.51 -23.16
N ARG A 1018 2.09 -10.37 -22.98
CA ARG A 1018 3.06 -10.31 -24.07
C ARG A 1018 3.24 -11.67 -24.76
N ILE A 1019 3.28 -12.76 -23.99
CA ILE A 1019 3.33 -14.13 -24.49
C ILE A 1019 2.10 -14.40 -25.38
N GLU A 1020 0.90 -14.13 -24.85
CA GLU A 1020 -0.35 -14.31 -25.59
C GLU A 1020 -0.35 -13.51 -26.90
N ARG A 1021 -0.08 -12.20 -26.84
CA ARG A 1021 -0.06 -11.34 -28.03
C ARG A 1021 0.93 -11.81 -29.08
N ARG A 1022 2.13 -12.23 -28.67
CA ARG A 1022 3.17 -12.69 -29.59
C ARG A 1022 2.76 -13.96 -30.30
N MET A 1023 2.18 -14.92 -29.56
CA MET A 1023 1.66 -16.14 -30.15
C MET A 1023 0.49 -15.87 -31.10
N SER A 1024 -0.47 -15.05 -30.67
CA SER A 1024 -1.61 -14.66 -31.50
C SER A 1024 -1.20 -13.97 -32.80
N SER A 1025 -0.15 -13.13 -32.76
CA SER A 1025 0.40 -12.48 -33.94
C SER A 1025 1.16 -13.44 -34.87
N ALA A 1026 1.65 -14.57 -34.33
CA ALA A 1026 2.40 -15.55 -35.10
C ALA A 1026 1.52 -16.69 -35.67
N LEU A 1027 0.32 -16.89 -35.13
CA LEU A 1027 -0.60 -17.97 -35.48
C LEU A 1027 -1.80 -17.47 -36.30
N THR A 1028 -1.53 -16.61 -37.28
CA THR A 1028 -2.57 -15.92 -38.08
C THR A 1028 -3.18 -16.78 -39.19
N THR A 1029 -2.40 -17.65 -39.85
CA THR A 1029 -2.88 -18.50 -40.95
C THR A 1029 -2.98 -19.97 -40.56
N ALA A 1030 -3.76 -20.77 -41.30
CA ALA A 1030 -3.86 -22.22 -41.07
C ALA A 1030 -2.49 -22.92 -41.22
N ARG A 1031 -1.66 -22.48 -42.16
CA ARG A 1031 -0.29 -22.99 -42.35
C ARG A 1031 0.61 -22.66 -41.16
N ASP A 1032 0.45 -21.47 -40.56
CA ASP A 1032 1.20 -21.09 -39.37
C ASP A 1032 0.83 -21.95 -38.17
N LYS A 1033 -0.44 -22.37 -38.05
CA LYS A 1033 -0.90 -23.26 -36.97
C LYS A 1033 -0.29 -24.65 -37.04
N GLU A 1034 0.00 -25.14 -38.24
CA GLU A 1034 0.60 -26.46 -38.45
C GLU A 1034 2.15 -26.44 -38.38
N ASN A 1035 2.79 -25.35 -38.80
CA ASN A 1035 4.26 -25.19 -38.84
C ASN A 1035 4.80 -24.16 -37.82
N PHE A 1036 4.34 -24.24 -36.57
CA PHE A 1036 4.78 -23.34 -35.50
C PHE A 1036 5.83 -23.98 -34.59
N SER A 1037 6.85 -23.21 -34.21
CA SER A 1037 7.82 -23.60 -33.19
C SER A 1037 8.15 -22.43 -32.25
N ALA A 1038 8.02 -22.67 -30.94
CA ALA A 1038 8.39 -21.70 -29.90
C ALA A 1038 9.47 -22.29 -28.98
N ALA A 1039 10.51 -21.53 -28.68
CA ALA A 1039 11.63 -21.96 -27.85
C ALA A 1039 11.78 -21.03 -26.65
N TRP A 1040 11.90 -21.62 -25.46
CA TRP A 1040 12.02 -20.90 -24.19
C TRP A 1040 13.35 -21.22 -23.52
N ASN A 1041 14.06 -20.20 -23.04
CA ASN A 1041 15.27 -20.40 -22.26
C ASN A 1041 15.37 -19.53 -21.01
N CYS A 1042 16.05 -20.05 -19.98
CA CYS A 1042 16.45 -19.31 -18.79
C CYS A 1042 17.91 -19.68 -18.44
N GLN A 1043 18.34 -19.52 -17.19
CA GLN A 1043 19.67 -19.98 -16.76
C GLN A 1043 19.80 -21.51 -16.95
N MET A 1044 19.04 -22.29 -16.17
CA MET A 1044 19.16 -23.76 -16.18
C MET A 1044 18.17 -24.48 -17.09
N GLY A 1045 17.16 -23.81 -17.64
CA GLY A 1045 16.12 -24.48 -18.42
C GLY A 1045 15.07 -25.22 -17.59
N ARG A 1046 15.00 -24.91 -16.28
CA ARG A 1046 14.12 -25.54 -15.27
C ARG A 1046 12.85 -24.69 -15.04
N GLY A 1047 12.72 -24.04 -13.87
CA GLY A 1047 11.48 -23.39 -13.44
C GLY A 1047 10.91 -22.32 -14.38
N ARG A 1048 11.71 -21.28 -14.70
CA ARG A 1048 11.28 -20.19 -15.62
C ARG A 1048 10.91 -20.74 -17.00
N THR A 1049 11.80 -21.52 -17.62
CA THR A 1049 11.58 -22.15 -18.92
C THR A 1049 10.30 -23.00 -18.96
N THR A 1050 10.12 -23.92 -18.00
CA THR A 1050 8.90 -24.75 -17.95
C THR A 1050 7.65 -23.88 -17.81
N THR A 1051 7.70 -22.79 -17.04
CA THR A 1051 6.56 -21.87 -16.89
C THR A 1051 6.20 -21.20 -18.22
N GLY A 1052 7.19 -20.75 -19.00
CA GLY A 1052 6.97 -20.20 -20.34
C GLY A 1052 6.39 -21.24 -21.31
N MET A 1053 6.91 -22.48 -21.27
CA MET A 1053 6.38 -23.59 -22.08
C MET A 1053 4.92 -23.90 -21.73
N VAL A 1054 4.57 -23.95 -20.44
CA VAL A 1054 3.19 -24.18 -19.98
C VAL A 1054 2.26 -23.04 -20.42
N ALA A 1055 2.68 -21.78 -20.26
CA ALA A 1055 1.91 -20.62 -20.71
C ALA A 1055 1.68 -20.65 -22.23
N CYS A 1056 2.72 -21.03 -22.99
CA CYS A 1056 2.64 -21.23 -24.44
C CYS A 1056 1.62 -22.33 -24.81
N ALA A 1057 1.67 -23.47 -24.13
CA ALA A 1057 0.73 -24.57 -24.33
C ALA A 1057 -0.71 -24.16 -24.02
N LEU A 1058 -0.95 -23.42 -22.94
CA LEU A 1058 -2.28 -22.92 -22.58
C LEU A 1058 -2.85 -21.98 -23.63
N VAL A 1059 -2.04 -21.03 -24.13
CA VAL A 1059 -2.46 -20.11 -25.20
C VAL A 1059 -2.82 -20.89 -26.47
N TYR A 1060 -1.95 -21.81 -26.89
CA TYR A 1060 -2.20 -22.64 -28.08
C TYR A 1060 -3.49 -23.46 -27.93
N ARG A 1061 -3.59 -24.24 -26.84
CA ARG A 1061 -4.70 -25.18 -26.62
C ARG A 1061 -6.05 -24.49 -26.47
N ILE A 1062 -6.11 -23.36 -25.77
CA ILE A 1062 -7.38 -22.69 -25.47
C ILE A 1062 -7.84 -21.80 -26.63
N LEU A 1063 -6.93 -21.05 -27.26
CA LEU A 1063 -7.32 -20.09 -28.30
C LEU A 1063 -7.35 -20.70 -29.71
N PHE A 1064 -6.47 -21.67 -29.99
CA PHE A 1064 -6.21 -22.17 -31.35
C PHE A 1064 -6.58 -23.64 -31.58
N ASP A 1065 -6.54 -24.50 -30.55
CA ASP A 1065 -6.93 -25.92 -30.59
C ASP A 1065 -8.23 -26.17 -29.80
N ARG A 1066 -9.26 -25.37 -30.10
CA ARG A 1066 -10.49 -25.26 -29.29
C ARG A 1066 -11.21 -26.62 -29.13
N HIS A 1067 -11.29 -27.41 -30.20
CA HIS A 1067 -11.97 -28.70 -30.19
C HIS A 1067 -11.36 -29.66 -29.16
N ALA A 1068 -10.03 -29.77 -29.10
CA ALA A 1068 -9.36 -30.62 -28.13
C ALA A 1068 -9.54 -30.15 -26.68
N ALA A 1069 -9.58 -28.83 -26.44
CA ALA A 1069 -9.83 -28.27 -25.11
C ALA A 1069 -11.25 -28.57 -24.61
N PHE A 1070 -12.25 -28.53 -25.48
CA PHE A 1070 -13.64 -28.86 -25.15
C PHE A 1070 -13.91 -30.37 -25.06
N GLU A 1071 -13.28 -31.21 -25.89
CA GLU A 1071 -13.37 -32.66 -25.78
C GLU A 1071 -12.77 -33.18 -24.45
N MET A 1072 -11.63 -32.63 -24.02
CA MET A 1072 -11.08 -32.91 -22.68
C MET A 1072 -12.01 -32.46 -21.54
N ALA A 1073 -12.84 -31.46 -21.75
CA ALA A 1073 -13.84 -31.05 -20.77
C ALA A 1073 -14.99 -32.08 -20.69
N ALA A 1074 -15.33 -32.72 -21.81
CA ALA A 1074 -16.40 -33.70 -21.94
C ALA A 1074 -15.99 -35.13 -21.50
N SER A 1075 -14.74 -35.55 -21.73
CA SER A 1075 -14.28 -36.93 -21.50
C SER A 1075 -14.11 -37.33 -20.04
N TYR A 1076 -14.24 -36.40 -19.09
CA TYR A 1076 -14.13 -36.64 -17.64
C TYR A 1076 -15.47 -36.42 -16.89
N VAL A 1077 -16.59 -36.35 -17.62
CA VAL A 1077 -17.94 -36.19 -17.01
C VAL A 1077 -18.40 -37.48 -16.31
N GLU A 1078 -17.77 -38.62 -16.56
CA GLU A 1078 -17.95 -39.84 -15.77
C GLU A 1078 -16.75 -40.06 -14.84
N PRO A 1079 -16.92 -40.00 -13.50
CA PRO A 1079 -15.96 -40.63 -12.62
C PRO A 1079 -15.98 -42.14 -12.88
N PRO A 1080 -14.85 -42.86 -12.80
CA PRO A 1080 -14.88 -44.32 -12.76
C PRO A 1080 -15.80 -44.75 -11.60
N GLU A 1081 -16.75 -45.64 -11.85
CA GLU A 1081 -17.71 -46.16 -10.87
C GLU A 1081 -17.07 -46.96 -9.71
N ASP A 1082 -15.74 -47.00 -9.60
CA ASP A 1082 -15.01 -47.99 -8.78
C ASP A 1082 -13.95 -47.40 -7.83
N HIS A 1083 -14.13 -46.14 -7.39
CA HIS A 1083 -13.49 -45.68 -6.16
C HIS A 1083 -14.53 -45.64 -5.04
N ASN A 1084 -14.75 -46.81 -4.43
CA ASN A 1084 -15.12 -46.89 -3.02
C ASN A 1084 -14.25 -45.89 -2.25
N LEU A 1085 -14.85 -44.78 -1.81
CA LEU A 1085 -14.25 -43.79 -0.94
C LEU A 1085 -14.04 -44.42 0.45
N HIS A 1086 -13.07 -45.32 0.53
CA HIS A 1086 -12.38 -45.60 1.78
C HIS A 1086 -11.40 -44.44 1.95
N TRP A 1087 -11.81 -43.44 2.74
CA TRP A 1087 -10.88 -42.44 3.27
C TRP A 1087 -9.83 -43.20 4.11
N ASP A 1088 -8.64 -43.41 3.55
CA ASP A 1088 -7.57 -44.20 4.17
C ASP A 1088 -6.67 -43.37 5.11
N GLY A 1089 -6.98 -42.08 5.29
CA GLY A 1089 -6.25 -41.19 6.20
C GLY A 1089 -4.86 -40.76 5.70
N ARG A 1090 -4.51 -40.94 4.43
CA ARG A 1090 -3.27 -40.38 3.88
C ARG A 1090 -3.48 -38.93 3.41
N GLU A 1091 -3.10 -37.97 4.25
CA GLU A 1091 -3.12 -36.52 3.95
C GLU A 1091 -2.32 -36.11 2.68
N ALA A 1092 -1.48 -36.99 2.13
CA ALA A 1092 -0.57 -36.69 1.03
C ALA A 1092 -1.20 -36.66 -0.37
N GLU A 1093 -2.29 -37.40 -0.63
CA GLU A 1093 -2.85 -37.51 -2.00
C GLU A 1093 -3.46 -36.20 -2.56
N PRO A 1094 -4.24 -35.41 -1.79
CA PRO A 1094 -4.80 -34.14 -2.27
C PRO A 1094 -3.71 -33.10 -2.58
N LEU A 1095 -2.63 -33.05 -1.77
CA LEU A 1095 -1.54 -32.11 -1.95
C LEU A 1095 -0.73 -32.40 -3.22
N LEU A 1096 -0.53 -33.68 -3.56
CA LEU A 1096 0.10 -34.09 -4.81
C LEU A 1096 -0.72 -33.72 -6.05
N GLN A 1097 -2.06 -33.71 -5.93
CA GLN A 1097 -2.97 -33.23 -6.97
C GLN A 1097 -3.06 -31.68 -7.05
N GLY A 1098 -2.32 -30.98 -6.18
CA GLY A 1098 -2.28 -29.53 -6.11
C GLY A 1098 -3.55 -28.93 -5.50
N GLU A 1099 -4.25 -29.66 -4.64
CA GLU A 1099 -5.48 -29.22 -3.96
C GLU A 1099 -5.20 -28.40 -2.69
N TYR A 1100 -4.30 -27.42 -2.81
CA TYR A 1100 -4.04 -26.47 -1.73
C TYR A 1100 -5.26 -25.59 -1.48
N LYS A 1101 -5.53 -25.22 -0.23
CA LYS A 1101 -6.68 -24.39 0.16
C LYS A 1101 -6.78 -23.09 -0.65
N LEU A 1102 -5.65 -22.42 -0.88
CA LEU A 1102 -5.58 -21.23 -1.73
C LEU A 1102 -6.04 -21.50 -3.17
N VAL A 1103 -5.64 -22.65 -3.74
CA VAL A 1103 -6.01 -23.05 -5.10
C VAL A 1103 -7.49 -23.43 -5.17
N LEU A 1104 -8.02 -24.13 -4.18
CA LEU A 1104 -9.44 -24.49 -4.10
C LEU A 1104 -10.33 -23.24 -3.97
N GLN A 1105 -9.95 -22.29 -3.12
CA GLN A 1105 -10.61 -21.00 -3.01
C GLN A 1105 -10.60 -20.24 -4.34
N LEU A 1106 -9.44 -20.21 -5.01
CA LEU A 1106 -9.31 -19.58 -6.31
C LEU A 1106 -10.22 -20.22 -7.37
N VAL A 1107 -10.23 -21.55 -7.47
CA VAL A 1107 -11.09 -22.31 -8.38
C VAL A 1107 -12.57 -22.05 -8.13
N GLY A 1108 -12.98 -21.86 -6.87
CA GLY A 1108 -14.35 -21.50 -6.51
C GLY A 1108 -14.77 -20.10 -6.99
N VAL A 1109 -13.83 -19.16 -7.05
CA VAL A 1109 -14.09 -17.79 -7.52
C VAL A 1109 -14.12 -17.71 -9.05
N LEU A 1110 -13.17 -18.36 -9.73
CA LEU A 1110 -12.99 -18.27 -11.19
C LEU A 1110 -14.17 -18.85 -11.98
N LYS A 1111 -14.72 -18.11 -12.95
CA LYS A 1111 -15.87 -18.53 -13.79
C LYS A 1111 -15.73 -19.95 -14.35
N HIS A 1112 -14.58 -20.25 -14.95
CA HIS A 1112 -14.22 -21.56 -15.50
C HIS A 1112 -13.21 -22.32 -14.61
N GLY A 1113 -13.17 -22.08 -13.30
CA GLY A 1113 -12.09 -22.54 -12.40
C GLY A 1113 -11.74 -24.03 -12.49
N LYS A 1114 -12.73 -24.94 -12.48
CA LYS A 1114 -12.49 -26.39 -12.56
C LYS A 1114 -11.83 -26.77 -13.90
N LEU A 1115 -12.31 -26.21 -15.01
CA LEU A 1115 -11.74 -26.45 -16.35
C LEU A 1115 -10.35 -25.82 -16.49
N ALA A 1116 -10.19 -24.58 -16.02
CA ALA A 1116 -8.92 -23.87 -16.02
C ALA A 1116 -7.83 -24.63 -15.25
N LYS A 1117 -8.15 -25.16 -14.06
CA LYS A 1117 -7.24 -26.02 -13.29
C LYS A 1117 -6.85 -27.27 -14.09
N ARG A 1118 -7.82 -27.99 -14.67
CA ARG A 1118 -7.53 -29.21 -15.44
C ARG A 1118 -6.60 -28.96 -16.63
N LEU A 1119 -6.84 -27.90 -17.38
CA LEU A 1119 -6.01 -27.53 -18.53
C LEU A 1119 -4.59 -27.13 -18.09
N ALA A 1120 -4.47 -26.40 -16.98
CA ALA A 1120 -3.19 -26.05 -16.38
C ALA A 1120 -2.44 -27.29 -15.87
N ASP A 1121 -3.11 -28.18 -15.14
CA ASP A 1121 -2.55 -29.43 -14.62
C ASP A 1121 -2.01 -30.31 -15.74
N LYS A 1122 -2.82 -30.54 -16.80
CA LYS A 1122 -2.37 -31.32 -17.95
C LYS A 1122 -1.18 -30.68 -18.65
N ALA A 1123 -1.19 -29.36 -18.87
CA ALA A 1123 -0.06 -28.67 -19.47
C ALA A 1123 1.20 -28.75 -18.59
N ILE A 1124 1.07 -28.78 -17.26
CA ILE A 1124 2.19 -28.98 -16.33
C ILE A 1124 2.73 -30.41 -16.42
N ASP A 1125 1.85 -31.41 -16.49
CA ASP A 1125 2.21 -32.82 -16.56
C ASP A 1125 2.92 -33.16 -17.87
N ASP A 1126 2.44 -32.64 -19.01
CA ASP A 1126 3.10 -32.80 -20.31
C ASP A 1126 4.53 -32.25 -20.33
N MET A 1127 4.89 -31.37 -19.38
CA MET A 1127 6.19 -30.69 -19.27
C MET A 1127 7.04 -31.20 -18.09
N GLU A 1128 6.71 -32.35 -17.50
CA GLU A 1128 7.32 -32.88 -16.27
C GLU A 1128 8.79 -33.28 -16.40
N ALA A 1129 9.28 -33.50 -17.63
CA ALA A 1129 10.59 -34.09 -17.93
C ALA A 1129 11.76 -33.43 -17.18
N VAL A 1130 11.66 -32.14 -16.86
CA VAL A 1130 12.65 -31.42 -16.05
C VAL A 1130 12.16 -31.19 -14.62
N GLN A 1131 11.00 -30.57 -14.46
CA GLN A 1131 10.42 -30.24 -13.15
C GLN A 1131 8.90 -30.10 -13.27
N ASN A 1132 8.14 -30.94 -12.57
CA ASN A 1132 6.70 -30.76 -12.39
C ASN A 1132 6.45 -29.75 -11.24
N LEU A 1133 5.64 -28.72 -11.51
CA LEU A 1133 5.40 -27.63 -10.57
C LEU A 1133 4.66 -28.10 -9.31
N ARG A 1134 3.68 -29.01 -9.44
CA ARG A 1134 2.88 -29.50 -8.31
C ARG A 1134 3.71 -30.36 -7.36
N LEU A 1135 4.49 -31.28 -7.92
CA LEU A 1135 5.43 -32.11 -7.14
C LEU A 1135 6.51 -31.26 -6.45
N ALA A 1136 6.97 -30.18 -7.10
CA ALA A 1136 7.94 -29.26 -6.50
C ALA A 1136 7.35 -28.52 -5.29
N ILE A 1137 6.09 -28.04 -5.37
CA ILE A 1137 5.43 -27.38 -4.23
C ILE A 1137 5.34 -28.35 -3.05
N HIS A 1138 4.85 -29.57 -3.28
CA HIS A 1138 4.75 -30.60 -2.23
C HIS A 1138 6.11 -30.92 -1.59
N SER A 1139 7.17 -31.05 -2.41
CA SER A 1139 8.54 -31.26 -1.90
C SER A 1139 9.02 -30.09 -1.02
N PHE A 1140 8.71 -28.85 -1.37
CA PHE A 1140 9.08 -27.71 -0.54
C PHE A 1140 8.29 -27.66 0.77
N VAL A 1141 7.00 -27.99 0.75
CA VAL A 1141 6.16 -28.08 1.96
C VAL A 1141 6.77 -29.07 2.96
N LEU A 1142 7.10 -30.29 2.52
CA LEU A 1142 7.75 -31.29 3.36
C LEU A 1142 9.10 -30.82 3.94
N ARG A 1143 9.89 -30.07 3.14
CA ARG A 1143 11.18 -29.52 3.59
C ARG A 1143 11.02 -28.38 4.60
N VAL A 1144 9.92 -27.62 4.53
CA VAL A 1144 9.58 -26.59 5.51
C VAL A 1144 9.17 -27.23 6.82
N GLU A 1145 8.33 -28.27 6.77
CA GLU A 1145 7.90 -29.03 7.96
C GLU A 1145 9.06 -29.71 8.65
N ALA A 1146 10.01 -30.27 7.88
CA ALA A 1146 11.22 -30.90 8.41
C ALA A 1146 12.27 -29.89 8.94
N ALA A 1147 12.13 -28.60 8.65
CA ALA A 1147 13.09 -27.58 9.09
C ALA A 1147 12.72 -27.02 10.48
N GLU A 1148 13.74 -26.74 11.30
CA GLU A 1148 13.58 -26.18 12.64
C GLU A 1148 12.77 -24.87 12.63
N GLU A 1149 11.79 -24.79 13.54
CA GLU A 1149 10.94 -23.61 13.73
C GLU A 1149 11.78 -22.37 14.08
N GLY A 1150 11.50 -21.25 13.39
CA GLY A 1150 12.22 -19.99 13.59
C GLY A 1150 13.58 -19.85 12.89
N SER A 1151 14.09 -20.91 12.22
CA SER A 1151 15.38 -20.83 11.51
C SER A 1151 15.32 -19.98 10.23
N LYS A 1152 16.41 -19.27 9.90
CA LYS A 1152 16.55 -18.52 8.61
C LYS A 1152 16.37 -19.45 7.39
N LYS A 1153 16.77 -20.71 7.52
CA LYS A 1153 16.61 -21.75 6.50
C LYS A 1153 15.14 -22.09 6.26
N ARG A 1154 14.34 -22.27 7.34
CA ARG A 1154 12.90 -22.50 7.24
C ARG A 1154 12.20 -21.31 6.58
N ALA A 1155 12.55 -20.08 6.94
CA ALA A 1155 11.99 -18.87 6.31
C ALA A 1155 12.25 -18.84 4.79
N LYS A 1156 13.49 -19.10 4.35
CA LYS A 1156 13.85 -19.16 2.92
C LYS A 1156 13.08 -20.25 2.18
N LEU A 1157 12.96 -21.45 2.76
CA LEU A 1157 12.19 -22.56 2.18
C LEU A 1157 10.69 -22.25 2.10
N PHE A 1158 10.15 -21.58 3.13
CA PHE A 1158 8.75 -21.17 3.18
C PHE A 1158 8.43 -20.14 2.09
N ASP A 1159 9.28 -19.13 1.92
CA ASP A 1159 9.14 -18.15 0.84
C ASP A 1159 9.22 -18.81 -0.54
N GLN A 1160 10.10 -19.80 -0.72
CA GLN A 1160 10.23 -20.55 -1.97
C GLN A 1160 8.97 -21.39 -2.27
N ALA A 1161 8.44 -22.09 -1.27
CA ALA A 1161 7.19 -22.84 -1.38
C ALA A 1161 6.02 -21.94 -1.80
N LEU A 1162 5.89 -20.77 -1.17
CA LEU A 1162 4.87 -19.78 -1.49
C LEU A 1162 5.01 -19.23 -2.91
N ASN A 1163 6.24 -18.93 -3.36
CA ASN A 1163 6.47 -18.43 -4.71
C ASN A 1163 6.06 -19.46 -5.79
N TYR A 1164 6.32 -20.75 -5.54
CA TYR A 1164 5.91 -21.83 -6.44
C TYR A 1164 4.38 -22.05 -6.43
N LEU A 1165 3.75 -22.00 -5.25
CA LEU A 1165 2.30 -22.07 -5.11
C LEU A 1165 1.61 -20.90 -5.83
N TYR A 1166 2.13 -19.69 -5.66
CA TYR A 1166 1.66 -18.49 -6.34
C TYR A 1166 1.78 -18.60 -7.86
N ARG A 1167 2.89 -19.15 -8.36
CA ARG A 1167 3.09 -19.42 -9.79
C ARG A 1167 2.05 -20.39 -10.33
N TYR A 1168 1.80 -21.49 -9.62
CA TYR A 1168 0.78 -22.47 -10.00
C TYR A 1168 -0.63 -21.83 -10.03
N ALA A 1169 -0.99 -21.11 -8.97
CA ALA A 1169 -2.25 -20.38 -8.91
C ALA A 1169 -2.39 -19.37 -10.07
N THR A 1170 -1.34 -18.63 -10.40
CA THR A 1170 -1.34 -17.66 -11.52
C THR A 1170 -1.59 -18.33 -12.87
N LEU A 1171 -1.00 -19.50 -13.12
CA LEU A 1171 -1.24 -20.26 -14.35
C LEU A 1171 -2.71 -20.71 -14.48
N ILE A 1172 -3.35 -21.09 -13.38
CA ILE A 1172 -4.79 -21.40 -13.36
C ILE A 1172 -5.62 -20.15 -13.69
N VAL A 1173 -5.29 -18.99 -13.10
CA VAL A 1173 -5.98 -17.73 -13.43
C VAL A 1173 -5.77 -17.35 -14.89
N PHE A 1174 -4.56 -17.54 -15.42
CA PHE A 1174 -4.25 -17.27 -16.82
C PHE A 1174 -5.04 -18.19 -17.76
N ALA A 1175 -5.17 -19.48 -17.43
CA ALA A 1175 -6.03 -20.40 -18.17
C ALA A 1175 -7.51 -19.94 -18.16
N ASN A 1176 -8.03 -19.48 -17.00
CA ASN A 1176 -9.39 -18.93 -16.94
C ASN A 1176 -9.54 -17.68 -17.81
N PHE A 1177 -8.57 -16.76 -17.77
CA PHE A 1177 -8.55 -15.57 -18.62
C PHE A 1177 -8.62 -15.93 -20.11
N LEU A 1178 -7.84 -16.93 -20.55
CA LEU A 1178 -7.86 -17.40 -21.93
C LEU A 1178 -9.22 -18.02 -22.31
N LEU A 1179 -9.88 -18.73 -21.39
CA LEU A 1179 -11.23 -19.29 -21.62
C LEU A 1179 -12.29 -18.19 -21.76
N ASP A 1180 -12.22 -17.14 -20.92
CA ASP A 1180 -13.10 -15.98 -21.06
C ASP A 1180 -12.88 -15.28 -22.41
N LYS A 1181 -11.62 -15.10 -22.81
CA LYS A 1181 -11.25 -14.53 -24.12
C LYS A 1181 -11.76 -15.40 -25.28
N ALA A 1182 -11.61 -16.72 -25.19
CA ALA A 1182 -12.08 -17.66 -26.21
C ALA A 1182 -13.60 -17.63 -26.37
N SER A 1183 -14.33 -17.51 -25.25
CA SER A 1183 -15.79 -17.37 -25.24
C SER A 1183 -16.21 -16.08 -25.94
N HIS A 1184 -15.60 -14.94 -25.57
CA HIS A 1184 -15.87 -13.64 -26.19
C HIS A 1184 -15.59 -13.62 -27.70
N LEU A 1185 -14.49 -14.25 -28.15
CA LEU A 1185 -14.18 -14.37 -29.59
C LEU A 1185 -15.21 -15.22 -30.35
N SER A 1186 -15.84 -16.18 -29.67
CA SER A 1186 -16.87 -17.04 -30.28
C SER A 1186 -18.20 -16.29 -30.42
N ASP A 1187 -18.56 -15.49 -29.41
CA ASP A 1187 -19.78 -14.66 -29.42
C ASP A 1187 -19.75 -13.60 -30.54
N ILE A 1188 -18.58 -12.96 -30.78
CA ILE A 1188 -18.40 -12.02 -31.90
C ILE A 1188 -18.59 -12.73 -33.25
N SER A 1189 -18.00 -13.90 -33.43
CA SER A 1189 -18.10 -14.64 -34.70
C SER A 1189 -19.52 -15.15 -35.02
N ALA A 1190 -20.38 -15.32 -34.00
CA ALA A 1190 -21.76 -15.73 -34.18
C ALA A 1190 -22.70 -14.55 -34.53
N GLY A 1191 -22.39 -13.33 -34.06
CA GLY A 1191 -23.18 -12.13 -34.30
C GLY A 1191 -23.10 -11.55 -35.72
N ASP A 1192 -22.07 -11.90 -36.49
CA ASP A 1192 -21.84 -11.41 -37.87
C ASP A 1192 -22.58 -12.21 -38.95
N SER A 1193 -23.39 -13.21 -38.58
CA SER A 1193 -24.06 -14.12 -39.53
C SER A 1193 -25.55 -13.84 -39.78
N ASP A 1194 -26.15 -12.83 -39.13
CA ASP A 1194 -27.60 -12.60 -39.13
C ASP A 1194 -28.03 -11.14 -39.46
N ASP A 1195 -27.26 -10.36 -40.24
CA ASP A 1195 -27.76 -9.06 -40.75
C ASP A 1195 -27.59 -8.92 -42.27
N ASP A 1196 -28.73 -9.02 -42.97
CA ASP A 1196 -28.90 -8.81 -44.40
C ASP A 1196 -29.03 -7.30 -44.66
N GLY A 1197 -28.03 -6.72 -45.34
CA GLY A 1197 -28.15 -5.49 -46.13
C GLY A 1197 -28.49 -4.19 -45.39
N GLY A 1198 -27.48 -3.49 -44.86
CA GLY A 1198 -27.57 -2.07 -44.53
C GLY A 1198 -26.19 -1.42 -44.36
N ASP A 1199 -25.93 -0.35 -45.12
CA ASP A 1199 -24.68 0.43 -45.13
C ASP A 1199 -24.12 0.72 -43.72
N ALA A 1200 -22.95 0.16 -43.41
CA ALA A 1200 -22.24 0.44 -42.17
C ALA A 1200 -21.31 1.67 -42.34
N PRO A 1201 -21.33 2.65 -41.42
CA PRO A 1201 -20.41 3.77 -41.44
C PRO A 1201 -19.01 3.31 -40.99
N ALA A 1202 -18.00 3.68 -41.76
CA ALA A 1202 -16.60 3.44 -41.41
C ALA A 1202 -16.21 4.26 -40.15
N GLY A 1203 -15.74 3.56 -39.12
CA GLY A 1203 -15.02 4.15 -37.99
C GLY A 1203 -15.58 3.81 -36.61
N GLY A 1204 -15.25 2.62 -36.09
CA GLY A 1204 -15.42 2.27 -34.68
C GLY A 1204 -14.41 1.18 -34.29
N ASP A 1205 -13.64 1.41 -33.23
CA ASP A 1205 -12.61 0.51 -32.68
C ASP A 1205 -13.06 -0.96 -32.67
N GLU A 1206 -12.26 -1.86 -33.26
CA GLU A 1206 -12.37 -3.31 -33.04
C GLU A 1206 -12.36 -3.57 -31.52
N SER A 1207 -13.42 -4.17 -30.98
CA SER A 1207 -13.63 -4.43 -29.54
C SER A 1207 -12.52 -5.32 -28.96
N THR A 1208 -11.43 -4.70 -28.52
CA THR A 1208 -10.23 -5.42 -28.07
C THR A 1208 -10.49 -5.97 -26.67
N PHE A 1209 -10.49 -7.30 -26.51
CA PHE A 1209 -10.61 -7.94 -25.19
C PHE A 1209 -9.47 -7.48 -24.26
N LEU A 1210 -9.78 -7.30 -22.98
CA LEU A 1210 -8.86 -6.77 -21.96
C LEU A 1210 -7.53 -7.54 -21.92
N SER A 1211 -6.43 -6.84 -21.61
CA SER A 1211 -5.15 -7.49 -21.29
C SER A 1211 -5.26 -8.28 -19.98
N PHE A 1212 -4.37 -9.24 -19.75
CA PHE A 1212 -4.39 -10.01 -18.49
C PHE A 1212 -4.16 -9.11 -17.25
N GLU A 1213 -3.37 -8.03 -17.42
CA GLU A 1213 -3.19 -7.00 -16.38
C GLU A 1213 -4.49 -6.28 -16.04
N ALA A 1214 -5.21 -5.79 -17.06
CA ALA A 1214 -6.49 -5.11 -16.88
C ALA A 1214 -7.55 -6.06 -16.32
N TYR A 1215 -7.57 -7.31 -16.80
CA TYR A 1215 -8.46 -8.37 -16.33
C TYR A 1215 -8.32 -8.63 -14.82
N LEU A 1216 -7.08 -8.63 -14.30
CA LEU A 1216 -6.82 -8.78 -12.86
C LEU A 1216 -7.12 -7.49 -12.07
N ALA A 1217 -6.95 -6.32 -12.67
CA ALA A 1217 -7.26 -5.04 -12.02
C ALA A 1217 -8.76 -4.89 -11.73
N GLU A 1218 -9.62 -5.42 -12.62
CA GLU A 1218 -11.08 -5.45 -12.45
C GLU A 1218 -11.58 -6.52 -11.46
N ARG A 1219 -10.70 -7.43 -11.01
CA ARG A 1219 -11.04 -8.58 -10.16
C ARG A 1219 -10.20 -8.58 -8.87
N PRO A 1220 -10.41 -7.61 -7.97
CA PRO A 1220 -9.65 -7.49 -6.73
C PRO A 1220 -9.74 -8.72 -5.83
N GLU A 1221 -10.81 -9.51 -5.92
CA GLU A 1221 -11.00 -10.77 -5.19
C GLU A 1221 -9.93 -11.82 -5.55
N ILE A 1222 -9.56 -11.94 -6.83
CA ILE A 1222 -8.49 -12.84 -7.28
C ILE A 1222 -7.16 -12.38 -6.70
N LYS A 1223 -6.89 -11.06 -6.79
CA LYS A 1223 -5.66 -10.47 -6.25
C LYS A 1223 -5.55 -10.68 -4.74
N LYS A 1224 -6.65 -10.53 -4.00
CA LYS A 1224 -6.69 -10.75 -2.54
C LYS A 1224 -6.33 -12.18 -2.17
N ILE A 1225 -6.87 -13.18 -2.89
CA ILE A 1225 -6.53 -14.60 -2.69
C ILE A 1225 -5.06 -14.85 -3.00
N LEU A 1226 -4.58 -14.38 -4.16
CA LEU A 1226 -3.19 -14.52 -4.59
C LEU A 1226 -2.19 -13.82 -3.65
N THR A 1227 -2.59 -12.79 -2.89
CA THR A 1227 -1.72 -12.12 -1.91
C THR A 1227 -1.60 -12.82 -0.55
N ARG A 1228 -2.37 -13.89 -0.29
CA ARG A 1228 -2.28 -14.63 0.98
C ARG A 1228 -0.95 -15.40 1.05
N ARG A 1229 -0.18 -15.19 2.13
CA ARG A 1229 1.10 -15.87 2.37
C ARG A 1229 0.89 -17.07 3.32
N THR A 1230 0.17 -18.07 2.82
CA THR A 1230 -0.33 -19.21 3.60
C THR A 1230 -0.10 -20.50 2.80
N LEU A 1231 0.53 -21.50 3.41
CA LEU A 1231 0.68 -22.85 2.82
C LEU A 1231 -0.44 -23.81 3.24
N GLU A 1232 -1.20 -23.44 4.28
CA GLU A 1232 -2.41 -24.13 4.75
C GLU A 1232 -3.62 -23.88 3.86
#